data_AF-A0AAV4J130-F1
#
_entry.id   AF-A0AAV4J130-F1
#
_cell.length_a   1.000
_cell.length_b   1.000
_cell.length_c   1.000
_cell.angle_alpha   90.00
_cell.angle_beta   90.00
_cell.angle_gamma   90.00
#
_symmetry.space_group_name_H-M   'P 1'
#
loop_
_entity.id
_entity.type
_entity.pdbx_description
1 polymer ?
#
loop_
_entity_poly.entity_id
_entity_poly.type
_entity_poly.pdbx_seq_one_letter_code
_entity_poly.pdbx_strand_id
1 'polypeptide(L)'
;MSEEDEGVKCDDDLTDGQIVFSIAVPPLPRANSSPDKLNNNNNNTLLEPCIEAKPSNNIRTSTVGNEHLQQRLKQQDLENQHHKPEPLEQQHHQQQQQTQQQHQQAKQHAEKHHHQQQKQQQDGRDHCSKEDRLVVVPRKSKPLKKQLSWSCEDVRVFELPPPPPPENAEPEHEEKEKQKLELGRGELIRKYQLHVFVFLIFLVTVLSVSLSWHYRNLATQMLHASQAIFFDPRSRLLTLTGSSASRSISGHVGLDMPPWQLPLHCPIVMGNNPHAKECVWKNNSILRIKHFTGGERTRHSQVECYKVSWESLHPQHVPHDCFDISNDQWYGPSNQSDSLYPIKGKFYFSPSNYTVGNNGIFSSVVDFYWLSARGVGLRVSADDPVQVFWNQTGDSRLCILSNYTGPFYHQINHESAPHLNYTLCTGPDTLATHTFMLSTLESNKEKQTPPPVTNLSGTYWSLKGDLGETVVNQTHVVKMAERLQESGFESSTITLDSEWQAAHGDLKFDPERFPNVTQMFEDLSSMNCQLALCVSPYFQYSSKNFEKGVTEGKFVQDAGGKVTGLAYSEFGLAAIADVTVPQSREWLTERLRIIHRDVQTGSDIVDAQFGVISKGDKGHSFRLTYGRQEWLPYKPHFRLGSDANPNMYRRHMTETFSAVASPLIVEHTSDSRHIPGLLPVEAKLTSIGDKHCLTTDVIETAFTLGLLGYPYIMVDGVQSANGRDLRPEDLSRELYIRWLELATLFPAHQHSVTPWQFKDANFTVAMAANLSRQNEALKMAALKDKDLLKEVSEGLPIVRPVWWNESTNQTAHTMEIKDQFLLGGKLLVAPVLCEDITSRDIHLPRGVWQDYHAPTRYVIGPVTIRDYSTPLGQTAVFKKVADTADIAAAHKHGGSL
;
A
#
# COMPACT_ATOMS: atom_id res chain seq x y z
N MET A 1 7.56 -57.50 -13.90
CA MET A 1 8.21 -58.15 -12.75
C MET A 1 7.48 -57.70 -11.51
N SER A 2 6.55 -58.48 -10.97
CA SER A 2 6.07 -59.80 -11.44
C SER A 2 4.63 -59.97 -10.94
N GLU A 3 3.71 -60.49 -11.76
CA GLU A 3 3.17 -61.87 -11.65
C GLU A 3 2.14 -62.04 -10.51
N GLU A 4 1.01 -62.74 -10.68
CA GLU A 4 0.23 -63.09 -11.88
C GLU A 4 -1.18 -63.60 -11.43
N ASP A 5 -1.97 -64.12 -12.37
CA ASP A 5 -3.14 -65.02 -12.17
C ASP A 5 -4.41 -64.53 -11.42
N GLU A 6 -5.58 -65.16 -11.62
CA GLU A 6 -6.30 -65.50 -12.86
C GLU A 6 -7.77 -65.87 -12.50
N GLY A 7 -8.70 -65.86 -13.46
CA GLY A 7 -10.07 -66.42 -13.30
C GLY A 7 -11.19 -65.56 -13.89
N VAL A 8 -11.79 -65.80 -15.09
CA VAL A 8 -12.58 -66.98 -15.56
C VAL A 8 -13.95 -67.04 -14.84
N LYS A 9 -15.15 -66.91 -15.47
CA LYS A 9 -15.57 -67.03 -16.89
C LYS A 9 -17.02 -66.51 -17.15
N CYS A 10 -17.38 -66.33 -18.43
CA CYS A 10 -18.73 -66.40 -19.06
C CYS A 10 -19.84 -65.43 -18.60
N ASP A 11 -20.50 -64.66 -19.49
CA ASP A 11 -21.61 -65.02 -20.43
C ASP A 11 -22.96 -65.22 -19.69
N ASP A 12 -24.13 -64.72 -20.13
CA ASP A 12 -24.52 -63.88 -21.27
C ASP A 12 -25.94 -63.30 -21.01
N ASP A 13 -26.28 -62.07 -21.44
CA ASP A 13 -27.64 -61.74 -21.95
C ASP A 13 -27.78 -60.34 -22.59
N LEU A 14 -28.77 -60.21 -23.49
CA LEU A 14 -29.10 -59.04 -24.34
C LEU A 14 -30.28 -58.24 -23.74
N THR A 15 -30.64 -56.98 -24.03
CA THR A 15 -30.21 -55.86 -24.92
C THR A 15 -30.80 -54.56 -24.29
N ASP A 16 -30.54 -53.30 -24.64
CA ASP A 16 -29.79 -52.60 -25.71
C ASP A 16 -29.20 -51.29 -25.09
N GLY A 17 -28.81 -50.17 -25.73
CA GLY A 17 -28.89 -49.72 -27.12
C GLY A 17 -28.72 -48.20 -27.28
N GLN A 18 -27.49 -47.68 -27.24
CA GLN A 18 -27.20 -46.27 -27.60
C GLN A 18 -25.86 -46.12 -28.31
N ILE A 19 -25.85 -45.36 -29.41
CA ILE A 19 -24.70 -45.23 -30.31
C ILE A 19 -23.82 -44.04 -29.91
N VAL A 20 -22.54 -44.31 -29.62
CA VAL A 20 -21.53 -43.30 -29.30
C VAL A 20 -20.83 -42.83 -30.58
N PHE A 21 -20.75 -41.51 -30.79
CA PHE A 21 -19.83 -40.92 -31.78
C PHE A 21 -18.47 -40.62 -31.13
N SER A 22 -17.41 -41.20 -31.69
CA SER A 22 -16.03 -40.96 -31.29
C SER A 22 -15.37 -39.89 -32.17
N ILE A 23 -14.61 -38.98 -31.57
CA ILE A 23 -13.69 -38.05 -32.26
C ILE A 23 -12.33 -38.10 -31.55
N ALA A 24 -11.26 -38.19 -32.34
CA ALA A 24 -9.92 -38.52 -31.85
C ALA A 24 -9.16 -37.35 -31.22
N VAL A 25 -8.25 -37.68 -30.30
CA VAL A 25 -7.29 -36.75 -29.66
C VAL A 25 -5.88 -37.01 -30.22
N PRO A 26 -5.13 -35.99 -30.68
CA PRO A 26 -3.75 -36.14 -31.14
C PRO A 26 -2.75 -36.30 -29.96
N PRO A 27 -1.59 -36.94 -30.17
CA PRO A 27 -0.76 -37.47 -29.07
C PRO A 27 0.16 -36.45 -28.38
N LEU A 28 0.42 -36.71 -27.10
CA LEU A 28 1.41 -36.02 -26.27
C LEU A 28 2.85 -36.52 -26.54
N PRO A 29 3.88 -35.65 -26.51
CA PRO A 29 5.27 -36.07 -26.44
C PRO A 29 5.65 -36.52 -25.02
N ARG A 30 6.39 -37.62 -24.89
CA ARG A 30 6.97 -38.08 -23.61
C ARG A 30 8.25 -37.33 -23.29
N ALA A 31 8.43 -36.90 -22.04
CA ALA A 31 9.72 -36.51 -21.49
C ALA A 31 10.33 -37.69 -20.73
N ASN A 32 11.55 -38.10 -21.09
CA ASN A 32 12.33 -39.08 -20.32
C ASN A 32 13.21 -38.35 -19.29
N SER A 33 13.35 -38.93 -18.10
CA SER A 33 14.32 -38.51 -17.09
C SER A 33 15.54 -39.46 -17.07
N SER A 34 16.75 -38.90 -17.08
CA SER A 34 17.98 -39.43 -16.45
C SER A 34 19.15 -38.44 -16.64
N PRO A 35 20.15 -38.41 -15.73
CA PRO A 35 21.17 -37.35 -15.70
C PRO A 35 22.55 -37.80 -16.23
N ASP A 36 23.38 -36.86 -16.71
CA ASP A 36 24.74 -36.68 -16.15
C ASP A 36 25.42 -35.32 -16.49
N LYS A 37 26.63 -35.13 -15.92
CA LYS A 37 27.51 -33.94 -15.82
C LYS A 37 28.01 -33.28 -17.14
N LEU A 38 28.74 -32.17 -16.92
CA LEU A 38 29.90 -31.61 -17.66
C LEU A 38 29.71 -30.44 -18.67
N ASN A 39 30.02 -29.24 -18.16
CA ASN A 39 31.16 -28.39 -18.57
C ASN A 39 31.09 -27.44 -19.80
N ASN A 40 31.25 -26.15 -19.51
CA ASN A 40 32.04 -25.10 -20.21
C ASN A 40 31.67 -24.49 -21.59
N ASN A 41 32.00 -23.19 -21.66
CA ASN A 41 32.45 -22.39 -22.82
C ASN A 41 31.46 -21.82 -23.87
N ASN A 42 31.17 -20.52 -23.67
CA ASN A 42 31.54 -19.38 -24.55
C ASN A 42 30.78 -19.03 -25.86
N ASN A 43 30.66 -17.71 -26.02
CA ASN A 43 30.64 -16.89 -27.24
C ASN A 43 29.35 -16.75 -28.08
N ASN A 44 28.75 -15.56 -27.96
CA ASN A 44 28.54 -14.58 -29.04
C ASN A 44 28.42 -15.07 -30.49
N THR A 45 27.34 -14.67 -31.17
CA THR A 45 27.42 -13.55 -32.17
C THR A 45 26.05 -12.97 -32.52
N LEU A 46 26.04 -11.72 -33.00
CA LEU A 46 24.86 -11.08 -33.61
C LEU A 46 24.80 -11.41 -35.11
N LEU A 47 23.62 -11.28 -35.74
CA LEU A 47 23.45 -10.65 -37.07
C LEU A 47 21.97 -10.39 -37.41
N GLU A 48 21.72 -9.23 -38.03
CA GLU A 48 20.45 -8.86 -38.70
C GLU A 48 20.59 -9.04 -40.26
N PRO A 49 19.90 -8.31 -41.17
CA PRO A 49 18.65 -8.81 -41.77
C PRO A 49 18.60 -8.76 -43.33
N CYS A 50 17.57 -9.37 -43.93
CA CYS A 50 17.07 -9.13 -45.30
C CYS A 50 15.53 -9.36 -45.29
N ILE A 51 14.59 -8.62 -45.90
CA ILE A 51 14.46 -7.75 -47.10
C ILE A 51 13.47 -8.36 -48.12
N GLU A 52 12.33 -7.66 -48.25
CA GLU A 52 11.36 -7.51 -49.37
C GLU A 52 10.99 -8.63 -50.37
N ALA A 53 9.67 -8.81 -50.57
CA ALA A 53 9.01 -8.79 -51.90
C ALA A 53 7.47 -8.58 -51.81
N LYS A 54 6.83 -8.06 -52.88
CA LYS A 54 5.37 -8.02 -53.11
C LYS A 54 5.04 -8.54 -54.56
N PRO A 55 3.89 -8.27 -55.22
CA PRO A 55 2.74 -9.19 -55.25
C PRO A 55 2.23 -9.54 -56.68
N SER A 56 1.24 -10.44 -56.82
CA SER A 56 0.51 -10.66 -58.08
C SER A 56 -0.92 -11.19 -57.89
N ASN A 57 -1.81 -10.90 -58.84
CA ASN A 57 -3.27 -11.12 -58.78
C ASN A 57 -3.79 -12.04 -59.92
N ASN A 58 -5.11 -12.36 -59.89
CA ASN A 58 -5.95 -13.12 -60.85
C ASN A 58 -6.15 -14.61 -60.46
N ILE A 59 -7.30 -15.29 -60.70
CA ILE A 59 -8.27 -15.26 -61.82
C ILE A 59 -9.76 -15.23 -61.35
N ARG A 60 -10.73 -15.04 -62.27
CA ARG A 60 -12.19 -14.87 -62.04
C ARG A 60 -13.07 -16.11 -62.35
N THR A 61 -14.33 -16.04 -61.87
CA THR A 61 -15.60 -16.60 -62.44
C THR A 61 -15.86 -18.13 -62.41
N SER A 62 -17.10 -18.65 -62.26
CA SER A 62 -18.40 -18.05 -61.85
C SER A 62 -19.54 -19.08 -61.62
N THR A 63 -20.47 -18.74 -60.69
CA THR A 63 -21.93 -19.08 -60.65
C THR A 63 -22.45 -20.51 -60.87
N VAL A 64 -23.23 -21.04 -59.89
CA VAL A 64 -24.65 -21.49 -59.99
C VAL A 64 -25.13 -22.04 -58.63
N GLY A 65 -26.45 -22.03 -58.36
CA GLY A 65 -27.09 -22.94 -57.38
C GLY A 65 -27.33 -22.42 -55.95
N ASN A 66 -28.25 -21.47 -55.76
CA ASN A 66 -28.67 -20.98 -54.44
C ASN A 66 -30.16 -21.27 -54.17
N GLU A 67 -30.48 -22.39 -53.52
CA GLU A 67 -31.88 -22.79 -53.28
C GLU A 67 -32.18 -23.28 -51.84
N HIS A 68 -31.20 -23.82 -51.11
CA HIS A 68 -31.46 -24.43 -49.79
C HIS A 68 -31.49 -23.46 -48.59
N LEU A 69 -31.11 -22.19 -48.76
CA LEU A 69 -31.12 -21.19 -47.67
C LEU A 69 -32.47 -20.46 -47.50
N GLN A 70 -33.26 -20.34 -48.57
CA GLN A 70 -34.53 -19.58 -48.57
C GLN A 70 -35.66 -20.25 -47.79
N GLN A 71 -35.61 -21.59 -47.58
CA GLN A 71 -36.68 -22.30 -46.87
C GLN A 71 -36.57 -22.21 -45.34
N ARG A 72 -35.35 -22.23 -44.77
CA ARG A 72 -35.18 -22.23 -43.29
C ARG A 72 -35.55 -20.90 -42.63
N LEU A 73 -35.41 -19.78 -43.35
CA LEU A 73 -35.78 -18.45 -42.86
C LEU A 73 -37.31 -18.21 -42.79
N LYS A 74 -38.15 -19.09 -43.36
CA LYS A 74 -39.62 -18.96 -43.28
C LYS A 74 -40.27 -19.73 -42.13
N GLN A 75 -39.49 -20.45 -41.32
CA GLN A 75 -40.03 -21.36 -40.31
C GLN A 75 -39.86 -20.87 -38.86
N GLN A 76 -39.13 -19.78 -38.62
CA GLN A 76 -39.05 -19.12 -37.30
C GLN A 76 -40.09 -17.99 -37.09
N ASP A 77 -40.70 -17.47 -38.15
CA ASP A 77 -41.71 -16.39 -38.07
C ASP A 77 -43.11 -16.86 -37.63
N LEU A 78 -43.32 -18.17 -37.40
CA LEU A 78 -44.64 -18.77 -37.20
C LEU A 78 -44.98 -19.20 -35.76
N GLU A 79 -44.02 -19.28 -34.84
CA GLU A 79 -44.27 -19.71 -33.46
C GLU A 79 -44.42 -18.54 -32.46
N ASN A 80 -44.02 -17.32 -32.82
CA ASN A 80 -44.12 -16.14 -31.94
C ASN A 80 -45.49 -15.42 -31.97
N GLN A 81 -46.53 -16.05 -32.55
CA GLN A 81 -47.91 -15.58 -32.43
C GLN A 81 -48.69 -16.40 -31.39
N HIS A 82 -48.46 -16.17 -30.09
CA HIS A 82 -49.45 -16.37 -29.00
C HIS A 82 -48.89 -15.88 -27.65
N HIS A 83 -49.03 -14.59 -27.34
CA HIS A 83 -49.24 -14.03 -25.98
C HIS A 83 -49.64 -12.55 -26.09
N LYS A 84 -50.40 -12.02 -25.14
CA LYS A 84 -51.14 -10.75 -25.28
C LYS A 84 -50.81 -9.78 -24.12
N PRO A 85 -50.21 -8.61 -24.38
CA PRO A 85 -49.87 -7.66 -23.32
C PRO A 85 -51.07 -6.79 -22.90
N GLU A 86 -51.01 -6.26 -21.67
CA GLU A 86 -51.99 -5.32 -21.09
C GLU A 86 -51.76 -3.86 -21.55
N PRO A 87 -52.72 -2.93 -21.34
CA PRO A 87 -52.69 -1.60 -21.96
C PRO A 87 -51.66 -0.64 -21.35
N LEU A 88 -50.80 -0.05 -22.20
CA LEU A 88 -49.74 0.91 -21.80
C LEU A 88 -50.26 2.19 -21.12
N GLU A 89 -51.54 2.55 -21.28
CA GLU A 89 -52.10 3.80 -20.76
C GLU A 89 -51.99 3.92 -19.22
N GLN A 90 -52.12 2.81 -18.48
CA GLN A 90 -52.04 2.84 -17.02
C GLN A 90 -50.62 3.12 -16.51
N GLN A 91 -49.59 2.55 -17.14
CA GLN A 91 -48.19 2.81 -16.76
C GLN A 91 -47.81 4.27 -17.02
N HIS A 92 -48.22 4.83 -18.17
CA HIS A 92 -47.92 6.23 -18.48
C HIS A 92 -48.62 7.20 -17.51
N HIS A 93 -49.83 6.87 -17.05
CA HIS A 93 -50.53 7.68 -16.05
C HIS A 93 -49.89 7.59 -14.65
N GLN A 94 -49.45 6.41 -14.21
CA GLN A 94 -48.67 6.26 -12.96
C GLN A 94 -47.35 7.06 -13.02
N GLN A 95 -46.62 6.99 -14.14
CA GLN A 95 -45.33 7.66 -14.30
C GLN A 95 -45.48 9.20 -14.27
N GLN A 96 -46.55 9.75 -14.86
CA GLN A 96 -46.89 11.17 -14.72
C GLN A 96 -47.24 11.56 -13.28
N GLN A 97 -48.02 10.74 -12.57
CA GLN A 97 -48.39 11.01 -11.16
C GLN A 97 -47.18 10.98 -10.22
N GLN A 98 -46.26 10.02 -10.38
CA GLN A 98 -44.99 9.99 -9.63
C GLN A 98 -44.13 11.24 -9.90
N THR A 99 -44.04 11.66 -11.16
CA THR A 99 -43.29 12.87 -11.56
C THR A 99 -43.88 14.13 -10.92
N GLN A 100 -45.22 14.25 -10.85
CA GLN A 100 -45.88 15.38 -10.18
C GLN A 100 -45.66 15.36 -8.65
N GLN A 101 -45.72 14.19 -8.01
CA GLN A 101 -45.44 14.06 -6.57
C GLN A 101 -44.01 14.48 -6.21
N GLN A 102 -43.01 14.01 -6.98
CA GLN A 102 -41.61 14.43 -6.79
C GLN A 102 -41.44 15.95 -6.95
N HIS A 103 -42.11 16.57 -7.92
CA HIS A 103 -42.05 18.01 -8.12
C HIS A 103 -42.75 18.82 -7.01
N GLN A 104 -43.83 18.30 -6.41
CA GLN A 104 -44.44 18.89 -5.21
C GLN A 104 -43.54 18.75 -3.96
N GLN A 105 -42.93 17.58 -3.75
CA GLN A 105 -41.99 17.36 -2.64
C GLN A 105 -40.77 18.30 -2.74
N ALA A 106 -40.22 18.49 -3.94
CA ALA A 106 -39.13 19.44 -4.19
C ALA A 106 -39.52 20.88 -3.83
N LYS A 107 -40.73 21.34 -4.19
CA LYS A 107 -41.23 22.66 -3.79
C LYS A 107 -41.36 22.81 -2.27
N GLN A 108 -41.95 21.83 -1.59
CA GLN A 108 -42.06 21.86 -0.12
C GLN A 108 -40.69 21.86 0.58
N HIS A 109 -39.66 21.22 -0.01
CA HIS A 109 -38.29 21.29 0.51
C HIS A 109 -37.66 22.68 0.32
N ALA A 110 -37.88 23.31 -0.84
CA ALA A 110 -37.40 24.67 -1.11
C ALA A 110 -38.06 25.72 -0.19
N GLU A 111 -39.38 25.63 0.03
CA GLU A 111 -40.11 26.53 0.93
C GLU A 111 -39.65 26.38 2.39
N LYS A 112 -39.40 25.16 2.86
CA LYS A 112 -38.79 24.90 4.19
C LYS A 112 -37.41 25.55 4.31
N HIS A 113 -36.53 25.39 3.32
CA HIS A 113 -35.22 26.04 3.34
C HIS A 113 -35.32 27.57 3.36
N HIS A 114 -36.25 28.17 2.62
CA HIS A 114 -36.42 29.62 2.58
C HIS A 114 -36.91 30.18 3.93
N HIS A 115 -37.87 29.52 4.58
CA HIS A 115 -38.29 29.87 5.95
C HIS A 115 -37.18 29.67 7.00
N GLN A 116 -36.33 28.66 6.83
CA GLN A 116 -35.20 28.41 7.75
C GLN A 116 -34.11 29.48 7.62
N GLN A 117 -33.83 29.98 6.41
CA GLN A 117 -32.93 31.12 6.18
C GLN A 117 -33.52 32.44 6.72
N GLN A 118 -34.83 32.68 6.56
CA GLN A 118 -35.47 33.89 7.09
C GLN A 118 -35.38 33.97 8.62
N LYS A 119 -35.57 32.86 9.34
CA LYS A 119 -35.37 32.83 10.81
C LYS A 119 -33.93 33.21 11.22
N GLN A 120 -32.91 32.73 10.51
CA GLN A 120 -31.51 33.07 10.83
C GLN A 120 -31.14 34.54 10.58
N GLN A 121 -31.94 35.30 9.81
CA GLN A 121 -31.73 36.75 9.59
C GLN A 121 -32.48 37.64 10.59
N GLN A 122 -33.16 37.06 11.58
CA GLN A 122 -33.99 37.77 12.54
C GLN A 122 -33.39 37.80 13.96
N ASP A 123 -32.73 36.73 14.41
CA ASP A 123 -31.99 36.72 15.70
C ASP A 123 -30.69 37.54 15.66
N GLY A 124 -30.17 37.88 14.48
CA GLY A 124 -28.92 38.63 14.31
C GLY A 124 -29.03 40.15 14.38
N ARG A 125 -30.12 40.71 14.95
CA ARG A 125 -30.45 42.14 14.80
C ARG A 125 -30.68 42.94 16.08
N ASP A 126 -30.31 42.40 17.24
CA ASP A 126 -30.23 43.16 18.50
C ASP A 126 -28.81 43.09 19.08
N HIS A 127 -27.90 43.95 18.56
CA HIS A 127 -26.87 44.68 19.33
C HIS A 127 -26.10 45.64 18.42
N CYS A 128 -25.70 46.80 18.99
CA CYS A 128 -24.88 47.87 18.39
C CYS A 128 -25.57 48.84 17.40
N SER A 129 -26.11 49.94 17.93
CA SER A 129 -26.09 51.24 17.26
C SER A 129 -25.98 52.36 18.29
N LYS A 130 -24.84 53.07 18.31
CA LYS A 130 -24.66 54.45 18.79
C LYS A 130 -23.22 54.93 18.56
N GLU A 131 -23.11 56.08 17.87
CA GLU A 131 -22.22 57.24 18.13
C GLU A 131 -20.68 57.01 18.32
N ASP A 132 -19.75 57.84 17.81
CA ASP A 132 -19.88 59.12 17.10
C ASP A 132 -18.69 59.45 16.15
N ARG A 133 -18.60 60.68 15.66
CA ARG A 133 -17.80 61.15 14.51
C ARG A 133 -16.32 61.50 14.78
N LEU A 134 -15.52 61.18 13.76
CA LEU A 134 -14.29 61.83 13.26
C LEU A 134 -13.71 63.07 14.00
N VAL A 135 -12.42 62.96 14.38
CA VAL A 135 -11.43 64.06 14.31
C VAL A 135 -10.10 63.49 13.80
N VAL A 136 -9.35 64.25 12.99
CA VAL A 136 -8.04 63.83 12.41
C VAL A 136 -6.95 64.88 12.67
N VAL A 137 -5.89 64.51 13.40
CA VAL A 137 -4.59 65.22 13.43
C VAL A 137 -3.46 64.18 13.60
N PRO A 138 -2.39 64.19 12.77
CA PRO A 138 -1.35 63.15 12.79
C PRO A 138 -0.10 63.53 13.62
N ARG A 139 0.68 62.53 14.09
CA ARG A 139 2.08 62.72 14.51
C ARG A 139 2.98 61.53 14.13
N LYS A 140 4.28 61.84 13.99
CA LYS A 140 5.34 60.98 13.43
C LYS A 140 6.06 60.17 14.51
N SER A 141 6.63 59.03 14.14
CA SER A 141 7.79 58.42 14.83
C SER A 141 8.94 58.19 13.84
N LYS A 142 10.18 58.15 14.34
CA LYS A 142 11.41 57.93 13.56
C LYS A 142 12.00 56.55 13.90
N PRO A 143 12.76 55.90 12.99
CA PRO A 143 13.53 54.72 13.32
C PRO A 143 14.75 55.08 14.18
N LEU A 144 15.12 54.20 15.13
CA LEU A 144 16.44 54.18 15.77
C LEU A 144 17.16 52.90 15.34
N LYS A 145 18.39 53.03 14.85
CA LYS A 145 19.32 51.88 14.71
C LYS A 145 19.95 51.60 16.07
N LYS A 146 20.18 50.32 16.39
CA LYS A 146 21.20 49.91 17.37
C LYS A 146 22.35 49.23 16.64
N GLN A 147 23.58 49.51 17.08
CA GLN A 147 24.78 48.83 16.63
C GLN A 147 24.98 47.53 17.43
N LEU A 148 25.74 46.60 16.86
CA LEU A 148 26.53 45.61 17.59
C LEU A 148 27.98 45.74 17.11
N SER A 149 28.93 45.49 18.00
CA SER A 149 30.32 45.91 17.87
C SER A 149 31.28 44.73 17.94
N TRP A 150 32.39 44.86 17.20
CA TRP A 150 33.63 44.10 17.38
C TRP A 150 34.78 45.08 17.19
N SER A 151 35.83 44.95 18.01
CA SER A 151 37.01 45.82 18.00
C SER A 151 38.29 45.00 17.85
N CYS A 152 39.26 45.56 17.12
CA CYS A 152 40.67 45.21 17.17
C CYS A 152 41.46 46.44 16.74
N GLU A 153 42.16 47.06 17.67
CA GLU A 153 42.97 48.26 17.43
C GLU A 153 44.11 48.26 18.46
N ASP A 154 45.35 48.07 18.00
CA ASP A 154 46.56 48.32 18.79
C ASP A 154 47.78 48.45 17.85
N VAL A 155 48.03 49.66 17.35
CA VAL A 155 49.19 49.97 16.49
C VAL A 155 50.27 50.61 17.34
N ARG A 156 51.39 49.92 17.55
CA ARG A 156 52.56 50.50 18.23
C ARG A 156 53.52 51.15 17.24
N VAL A 157 53.73 52.44 17.44
CA VAL A 157 54.80 53.23 16.81
C VAL A 157 56.15 52.90 17.48
N PHE A 158 57.22 52.94 16.71
CA PHE A 158 58.59 53.11 17.22
C PHE A 158 59.30 54.19 16.40
N GLU A 159 59.84 55.20 17.08
CA GLU A 159 60.60 56.29 16.48
C GLU A 159 62.11 56.06 16.65
N LEU A 160 62.92 56.66 15.76
CA LEU A 160 64.28 57.14 16.07
C LEU A 160 64.57 58.43 15.26
N PRO A 161 65.30 59.45 15.78
CA PRO A 161 65.30 60.81 15.22
C PRO A 161 66.69 61.23 14.63
N PRO A 162 67.16 62.51 14.58
CA PRO A 162 67.75 63.16 13.37
C PRO A 162 69.21 63.66 13.61
N PRO A 163 69.83 64.64 12.88
CA PRO A 163 69.52 65.34 11.61
C PRO A 163 70.52 64.91 10.49
N PRO A 164 71.37 65.69 9.75
CA PRO A 164 71.73 67.15 9.69
C PRO A 164 71.11 67.89 8.46
N PRO A 165 71.41 69.18 8.16
CA PRO A 165 70.83 69.89 7.01
C PRO A 165 71.64 69.72 5.69
N PRO A 166 71.03 69.97 4.52
CA PRO A 166 71.73 69.95 3.22
C PRO A 166 72.43 71.28 2.92
N GLU A 167 73.69 71.22 2.49
CA GLU A 167 74.45 72.37 1.99
C GLU A 167 75.06 72.07 0.61
N ASN A 168 74.64 72.85 -0.39
CA ASN A 168 75.29 73.13 -1.69
C ASN A 168 75.96 71.98 -2.47
N ALA A 169 75.24 71.44 -3.48
CA ALA A 169 75.84 70.84 -4.69
C ALA A 169 74.94 71.06 -5.93
N GLU A 170 75.57 71.38 -7.05
CA GLU A 170 75.01 72.01 -8.27
C GLU A 170 73.92 71.20 -9.02
N PRO A 171 72.90 71.87 -9.62
CA PRO A 171 71.78 71.18 -10.28
C PRO A 171 71.83 71.25 -11.83
N GLU A 172 72.34 70.23 -12.53
CA GLU A 172 72.28 70.23 -14.01
C GLU A 172 72.11 68.86 -14.71
N HIS A 173 71.27 67.95 -14.17
CA HIS A 173 70.88 66.75 -14.96
C HIS A 173 69.48 66.12 -14.72
N GLU A 174 68.79 66.43 -13.62
CA GLU A 174 67.55 65.70 -13.25
C GLU A 174 66.28 66.17 -14.00
N GLU A 175 66.26 67.40 -14.50
CA GLU A 175 65.03 68.04 -14.99
C GLU A 175 64.53 67.46 -16.33
N LYS A 176 65.45 66.95 -17.16
CA LYS A 176 65.14 66.39 -18.49
C LYS A 176 64.50 65.00 -18.45
N GLU A 177 64.66 64.23 -17.38
CA GLU A 177 63.94 62.96 -17.21
C GLU A 177 62.55 63.17 -16.62
N LYS A 178 62.41 64.02 -15.59
CA LYS A 178 61.10 64.33 -14.98
C LYS A 178 60.11 64.90 -16.00
N GLN A 179 60.55 65.81 -16.89
CA GLN A 179 59.70 66.30 -17.98
C GLN A 179 59.33 65.21 -19.00
N LYS A 180 60.23 64.29 -19.35
CA LYS A 180 59.95 63.18 -20.27
C LYS A 180 58.93 62.19 -19.71
N LEU A 181 59.03 61.88 -18.41
CA LEU A 181 58.16 60.92 -17.74
C LEU A 181 56.72 61.43 -17.63
N GLU A 182 56.54 62.70 -17.26
CA GLU A 182 55.21 63.32 -17.16
C GLU A 182 54.55 63.53 -18.54
N LEU A 183 55.33 63.93 -19.57
CA LEU A 183 54.79 64.12 -20.92
C LEU A 183 54.23 62.81 -21.50
N GLY A 184 54.97 61.70 -21.36
CA GLY A 184 54.52 60.37 -21.80
C GLY A 184 53.32 59.84 -21.01
N ARG A 185 53.20 60.20 -19.73
CA ARG A 185 52.08 59.80 -18.86
C ARG A 185 50.75 60.39 -19.34
N GLY A 186 50.75 61.66 -19.79
CA GLY A 186 49.58 62.32 -20.35
C GLY A 186 49.06 61.68 -21.64
N GLU A 187 49.97 61.32 -22.56
CA GLU A 187 49.58 60.61 -23.80
C GLU A 187 49.10 59.19 -23.54
N LEU A 188 49.76 58.45 -22.64
CA LEU A 188 49.35 57.10 -22.27
C LEU A 188 47.94 57.09 -21.66
N ILE A 189 47.66 58.03 -20.76
CA ILE A 189 46.31 58.21 -20.18
C ILE A 189 45.30 58.51 -21.30
N ARG A 190 45.58 59.42 -22.24
CA ARG A 190 44.69 59.68 -23.39
C ARG A 190 44.44 58.45 -24.27
N LYS A 191 45.47 57.63 -24.52
CA LYS A 191 45.38 56.42 -25.35
C LYS A 191 44.53 55.31 -24.71
N TYR A 192 44.55 55.21 -23.39
CA TYR A 192 43.74 54.23 -22.63
C TYR A 192 42.43 54.80 -22.06
N GLN A 193 42.20 56.11 -22.04
CA GLN A 193 40.96 56.74 -21.55
C GLN A 193 39.70 56.13 -22.19
N LEU A 194 39.68 55.97 -23.52
CA LEU A 194 38.56 55.34 -24.22
C LEU A 194 38.40 53.85 -23.85
N HIS A 195 39.51 53.12 -23.74
CA HIS A 195 39.50 51.70 -23.36
C HIS A 195 39.00 51.48 -21.93
N VAL A 196 39.44 52.31 -20.98
CA VAL A 196 38.97 52.30 -19.58
C VAL A 196 37.50 52.70 -19.49
N PHE A 197 37.06 53.70 -20.26
CA PHE A 197 35.64 54.10 -20.32
C PHE A 197 34.74 52.99 -20.87
N VAL A 198 35.13 52.35 -21.97
CA VAL A 198 34.42 51.19 -22.54
C VAL A 198 34.43 49.99 -21.59
N PHE A 199 35.55 49.72 -20.92
CA PHE A 199 35.64 48.65 -19.91
C PHE A 199 34.74 48.93 -18.69
N LEU A 200 34.67 50.18 -18.21
CA LEU A 200 33.76 50.58 -17.14
C LEU A 200 32.29 50.45 -17.56
N ILE A 201 31.95 50.83 -18.81
CA ILE A 201 30.59 50.59 -19.35
C ILE A 201 30.29 49.09 -19.41
N PHE A 202 31.21 48.26 -19.90
CA PHE A 202 31.04 46.81 -19.95
C PHE A 202 30.88 46.19 -18.55
N LEU A 203 31.66 46.64 -17.58
CA LEU A 203 31.56 46.18 -16.19
C LEU A 203 30.22 46.61 -15.55
N VAL A 204 29.76 47.83 -15.83
CA VAL A 204 28.44 48.33 -15.38
C VAL A 204 27.30 47.59 -16.08
N THR A 205 27.38 47.26 -17.37
CA THR A 205 26.31 46.50 -18.05
C THR A 205 26.28 45.04 -17.60
N VAL A 206 27.44 44.38 -17.41
CA VAL A 206 27.51 43.03 -16.81
C VAL A 206 26.92 43.03 -15.41
N LEU A 207 27.34 43.96 -14.52
CA LEU A 207 26.75 44.09 -13.19
C LEU A 207 25.24 44.34 -13.26
N SER A 208 24.77 45.23 -14.15
CA SER A 208 23.34 45.53 -14.29
C SER A 208 22.53 44.32 -14.76
N VAL A 209 23.07 43.52 -15.69
CA VAL A 209 22.44 42.28 -16.17
C VAL A 209 22.44 41.21 -15.08
N SER A 210 23.55 40.98 -14.38
CA SER A 210 23.63 40.03 -13.26
C SER A 210 22.71 40.42 -12.10
N LEU A 211 22.64 41.72 -11.76
CA LEU A 211 21.76 42.24 -10.70
C LEU A 211 20.28 42.15 -11.12
N SER A 212 19.96 42.45 -12.38
CA SER A 212 18.59 42.28 -12.92
C SER A 212 18.18 40.81 -12.96
N TRP A 213 19.08 39.90 -13.32
CA TRP A 213 18.85 38.45 -13.27
C TRP A 213 18.65 37.97 -11.82
N HIS A 214 19.46 38.44 -10.87
CA HIS A 214 19.33 38.12 -9.45
C HIS A 214 18.00 38.62 -8.86
N TYR A 215 17.62 39.88 -9.08
CA TYR A 215 16.32 40.41 -8.64
C TYR A 215 15.13 39.74 -9.34
N ARG A 216 15.26 39.39 -10.63
CA ARG A 216 14.24 38.60 -11.32
C ARG A 216 14.09 37.22 -10.70
N ASN A 217 15.20 36.54 -10.38
CA ASN A 217 15.17 35.23 -9.73
C ASN A 217 14.54 35.30 -8.33
N LEU A 218 14.88 36.32 -7.53
CA LEU A 218 14.23 36.62 -6.25
C LEU A 218 12.73 36.87 -6.39
N ALA A 219 12.31 37.71 -7.35
CA ALA A 219 10.90 37.98 -7.61
C ALA A 219 10.14 36.74 -8.09
N THR A 220 10.77 35.88 -8.90
CA THR A 220 10.25 34.57 -9.30
C THR A 220 10.11 33.64 -8.10
N GLN A 221 11.10 33.54 -7.23
CA GLN A 221 11.01 32.75 -5.98
C GLN A 221 9.89 33.26 -5.05
N MET A 222 9.73 34.58 -4.90
CA MET A 222 8.63 35.18 -4.13
C MET A 222 7.27 34.90 -4.77
N LEU A 223 7.16 34.92 -6.10
CA LEU A 223 5.94 34.53 -6.82
C LEU A 223 5.61 33.06 -6.59
N HIS A 224 6.58 32.15 -6.69
CA HIS A 224 6.38 30.72 -6.42
C HIS A 224 5.89 30.50 -4.97
N ALA A 225 6.51 31.17 -3.99
CA ALA A 225 6.13 31.09 -2.57
C ALA A 225 4.76 31.75 -2.26
N SER A 226 4.20 32.55 -3.17
CA SER A 226 2.90 33.20 -3.01
C SER A 226 1.70 32.40 -3.54
N GLN A 227 1.95 31.27 -4.22
CA GLN A 227 0.91 30.48 -4.91
C GLN A 227 0.86 29.04 -4.39
N ALA A 228 -0.32 28.59 -3.95
CA ALA A 228 -0.55 27.20 -3.56
C ALA A 228 -0.15 26.20 -4.67
N ILE A 229 -0.55 26.50 -5.91
CA ILE A 229 -0.26 25.68 -7.11
C ILE A 229 0.55 26.50 -8.11
N PHE A 230 1.88 26.48 -8.00
CA PHE A 230 2.74 26.98 -9.07
C PHE A 230 2.96 25.89 -10.14
N PHE A 231 2.81 26.23 -11.42
CA PHE A 231 3.20 25.34 -12.52
C PHE A 231 3.64 26.18 -13.71
N ASP A 232 4.87 25.94 -14.20
CA ASP A 232 5.39 26.49 -15.44
C ASP A 232 5.09 25.56 -16.62
N PRO A 233 4.26 25.97 -17.60
CA PRO A 233 3.95 25.15 -18.77
C PRO A 233 5.14 24.80 -19.66
N ARG A 234 6.28 25.51 -19.57
CA ARG A 234 7.45 25.32 -20.45
C ARG A 234 8.39 24.22 -19.97
N SER A 235 8.80 24.27 -18.70
CA SER A 235 9.57 23.19 -18.06
C SER A 235 8.70 22.01 -17.61
N ARG A 236 7.37 22.22 -17.52
CA ARG A 236 6.40 21.37 -16.83
C ARG A 236 6.70 21.15 -15.34
N LEU A 237 7.49 22.05 -14.74
CA LEU A 237 7.75 22.05 -13.31
C LEU A 237 6.47 22.46 -12.56
N LEU A 238 5.84 21.48 -11.91
CA LEU A 238 4.84 21.68 -10.87
C LEU A 238 5.56 21.91 -9.53
N THR A 239 5.12 22.89 -8.76
CA THR A 239 5.55 23.11 -7.38
C THR A 239 4.32 23.41 -6.53
N LEU A 240 4.11 22.59 -5.52
CA LEU A 240 3.00 22.69 -4.58
C LEU A 240 3.58 23.19 -3.26
N THR A 241 3.13 24.35 -2.79
CA THR A 241 3.66 24.93 -1.54
C THR A 241 3.02 24.29 -0.32
N GLY A 242 3.82 23.92 0.67
CA GLY A 242 3.32 23.55 1.98
C GLY A 242 3.29 24.72 2.96
N SER A 243 2.97 24.42 4.22
CA SER A 243 2.94 25.37 5.36
C SER A 243 4.26 26.12 5.63
N SER A 244 5.35 25.76 4.93
CA SER A 244 6.60 26.52 4.87
C SER A 244 7.34 26.19 3.57
N ALA A 245 8.22 27.09 3.10
CA ALA A 245 9.00 26.90 1.87
C ALA A 245 9.91 25.66 1.90
N SER A 246 10.35 25.22 3.08
CA SER A 246 11.12 23.98 3.28
C SER A 246 10.31 22.68 3.16
N ARG A 247 8.98 22.79 3.01
CA ARG A 247 8.03 21.67 2.85
C ARG A 247 7.29 21.66 1.50
N SER A 248 7.65 22.52 0.54
CA SER A 248 7.11 22.41 -0.82
C SER A 248 7.60 21.12 -1.49
N ILE A 249 6.72 20.47 -2.25
CA ILE A 249 7.11 19.39 -3.18
C ILE A 249 7.14 19.93 -4.61
N SER A 250 8.17 19.54 -5.36
CA SER A 250 8.33 19.89 -6.77
C SER A 250 8.50 18.64 -7.63
N GLY A 251 7.98 18.69 -8.85
CA GLY A 251 8.03 17.58 -9.79
C GLY A 251 7.79 18.04 -11.24
N HIS A 252 8.16 17.20 -12.20
CA HIS A 252 7.88 17.41 -13.62
C HIS A 252 6.70 16.53 -14.02
N VAL A 253 5.65 17.13 -14.60
CA VAL A 253 4.37 16.45 -14.85
C VAL A 253 4.05 16.33 -16.34
N GLY A 254 3.34 15.28 -16.73
CA GLY A 254 2.96 14.99 -18.12
C GLY A 254 4.17 14.75 -19.03
N LEU A 255 5.17 14.00 -18.55
CA LEU A 255 6.46 13.79 -19.21
C LEU A 255 6.37 13.05 -20.57
N ASP A 256 5.37 12.20 -20.75
CA ASP A 256 5.11 11.47 -22.00
C ASP A 256 4.74 12.37 -23.20
N MET A 257 4.32 13.62 -22.96
CA MET A 257 4.02 14.57 -24.04
C MET A 257 5.31 15.17 -24.65
N PRO A 258 5.41 15.39 -25.97
CA PRO A 258 6.58 16.02 -26.58
C PRO A 258 6.86 17.43 -26.01
N PRO A 259 8.10 17.79 -25.60
CA PRO A 259 8.37 19.02 -24.83
C PRO A 259 7.92 20.34 -25.47
N TRP A 260 7.83 20.40 -26.80
CA TRP A 260 7.33 21.58 -27.53
C TRP A 260 5.81 21.77 -27.45
N GLN A 261 5.05 20.74 -27.04
CA GLN A 261 3.59 20.82 -26.92
C GLN A 261 3.20 21.45 -25.57
N LEU A 262 2.99 22.76 -25.60
CA LEU A 262 2.43 23.54 -24.49
C LEU A 262 0.90 23.30 -24.38
N PRO A 263 0.30 23.39 -23.17
CA PRO A 263 -1.15 23.35 -23.01
C PRO A 263 -1.80 24.58 -23.66
N LEU A 264 -2.95 24.39 -24.32
CA LEU A 264 -3.71 25.48 -24.96
C LEU A 264 -4.36 26.42 -23.94
N HIS A 265 -4.84 25.85 -22.84
CA HIS A 265 -5.41 26.57 -21.72
C HIS A 265 -4.76 26.04 -20.45
N CYS A 266 -4.20 26.93 -19.64
CA CYS A 266 -3.59 26.62 -18.36
C CYS A 266 -3.41 27.96 -17.62
N PRO A 267 -4.42 28.42 -16.86
CA PRO A 267 -4.47 29.81 -16.43
C PRO A 267 -3.34 30.13 -15.45
N ILE A 268 -2.64 31.23 -15.72
CA ILE A 268 -1.77 31.88 -14.74
C ILE A 268 -2.69 32.51 -13.70
N VAL A 269 -2.47 32.20 -12.41
CA VAL A 269 -3.40 32.57 -11.33
C VAL A 269 -3.36 34.08 -11.09
N MET A 270 -4.22 34.79 -11.80
CA MET A 270 -4.51 36.23 -11.67
C MET A 270 -6.02 36.51 -11.64
N GLY A 271 -6.86 35.47 -11.45
CA GLY A 271 -8.31 35.62 -11.40
C GLY A 271 -9.07 34.39 -10.87
N ASN A 272 -10.06 34.67 -10.02
CA ASN A 272 -11.25 33.89 -9.66
C ASN A 272 -11.17 32.48 -9.04
N ASN A 273 -10.07 31.73 -9.07
CA ASN A 273 -9.94 30.57 -8.15
C ASN A 273 -8.47 30.19 -7.84
N PRO A 274 -7.94 30.48 -6.64
CA PRO A 274 -6.60 30.02 -6.24
C PRO A 274 -6.57 28.55 -5.78
N HIS A 275 -7.73 27.89 -5.61
CA HIS A 275 -7.84 26.52 -5.10
C HIS A 275 -7.93 25.46 -6.22
N ALA A 276 -7.92 25.84 -7.49
CA ALA A 276 -7.95 24.89 -8.59
C ALA A 276 -7.16 25.37 -9.82
N LYS A 277 -6.54 24.43 -10.53
CA LYS A 277 -5.86 24.67 -11.81
C LYS A 277 -6.21 23.55 -12.79
N GLU A 278 -6.61 23.93 -14.00
CA GLU A 278 -6.89 23.00 -15.11
C GLU A 278 -5.99 23.37 -16.29
N CYS A 279 -5.29 22.40 -16.85
CA CYS A 279 -4.36 22.58 -17.96
C CYS A 279 -4.64 21.54 -19.06
N VAL A 280 -4.97 22.03 -20.26
CA VAL A 280 -5.55 21.24 -21.35
C VAL A 280 -4.59 21.16 -22.53
N TRP A 281 -4.20 19.95 -22.90
CA TRP A 281 -3.48 19.64 -24.14
C TRP A 281 -4.44 19.06 -25.18
N LYS A 282 -4.63 19.79 -26.28
CA LYS A 282 -5.60 19.45 -27.33
C LYS A 282 -5.39 18.02 -27.84
N ASN A 283 -6.45 17.20 -27.80
CA ASN A 283 -6.46 15.80 -28.23
C ASN A 283 -5.47 14.86 -27.49
N ASN A 284 -4.78 15.33 -26.45
CA ASN A 284 -3.86 14.51 -25.66
C ASN A 284 -4.41 14.23 -24.26
N SER A 285 -4.59 15.27 -23.43
CA SER A 285 -4.87 15.09 -22.00
C SER A 285 -5.34 16.37 -21.30
N ILE A 286 -6.02 16.19 -20.16
CA ILE A 286 -6.42 17.25 -19.23
C ILE A 286 -5.83 16.96 -17.85
N LEU A 287 -4.98 17.86 -17.37
CA LEU A 287 -4.49 17.90 -15.99
C LEU A 287 -5.44 18.77 -15.16
N ARG A 288 -5.93 18.25 -14.04
CA ARG A 288 -6.64 19.04 -13.02
C ARG A 288 -5.97 18.88 -11.67
N ILE A 289 -5.80 20.00 -10.96
CA ILE A 289 -5.24 20.05 -9.61
C ILE A 289 -6.24 20.82 -8.74
N LYS A 290 -6.65 20.24 -7.60
CA LYS A 290 -7.56 20.85 -6.62
C LYS A 290 -6.88 20.90 -5.26
N HIS A 291 -6.70 22.12 -4.74
CA HIS A 291 -6.17 22.38 -3.40
C HIS A 291 -7.30 22.39 -2.36
N PHE A 292 -7.07 21.74 -1.22
CA PHE A 292 -7.95 21.72 -0.05
C PHE A 292 -7.11 21.57 1.23
N THR A 293 -7.62 22.06 2.35
CA THR A 293 -6.91 22.09 3.63
C THR A 293 -7.71 21.42 4.74
N GLY A 294 -7.06 21.13 5.87
CA GLY A 294 -7.73 20.67 7.08
C GLY A 294 -8.68 21.73 7.65
N GLY A 295 -9.95 21.36 7.89
CA GLY A 295 -10.96 22.28 8.40
C GLY A 295 -10.59 22.88 9.76
N GLU A 296 -10.88 24.17 9.93
CA GLU A 296 -10.42 25.06 11.03
C GLU A 296 -10.63 24.52 12.46
N ARG A 297 -11.59 23.62 12.66
CA ARG A 297 -11.94 23.02 13.96
C ARG A 297 -11.15 21.75 14.31
N THR A 298 -10.18 21.35 13.51
CA THR A 298 -9.38 20.12 13.72
C THR A 298 -7.94 20.46 14.12
N ARG A 299 -7.21 19.49 14.70
CA ARG A 299 -5.76 19.62 14.94
C ARG A 299 -4.92 19.67 13.65
N HIS A 300 -5.55 19.49 12.49
CA HIS A 300 -4.89 19.31 11.19
C HIS A 300 -5.05 20.53 10.26
N SER A 301 -5.43 21.69 10.79
CA SER A 301 -5.57 22.97 10.06
C SER A 301 -4.25 23.57 9.52
N GLN A 302 -3.16 22.78 9.53
CA GLN A 302 -1.84 23.10 9.00
C GLN A 302 -1.38 22.10 7.92
N VAL A 303 -2.29 21.25 7.43
CA VAL A 303 -2.04 20.29 6.35
C VAL A 303 -2.69 20.79 5.07
N GLU A 304 -1.84 21.12 4.09
CA GLU A 304 -2.21 21.57 2.74
C GLU A 304 -2.20 20.35 1.80
N CYS A 305 -3.29 20.10 1.07
CA CYS A 305 -3.46 18.91 0.24
C CYS A 305 -3.95 19.23 -1.18
N TYR A 306 -3.43 18.47 -2.15
CA TYR A 306 -3.56 18.70 -3.57
C TYR A 306 -3.98 17.39 -4.25
N LYS A 307 -5.27 17.28 -4.63
CA LYS A 307 -5.73 16.17 -5.47
C LYS A 307 -5.41 16.50 -6.93
N VAL A 308 -4.56 15.69 -7.53
CA VAL A 308 -4.22 15.72 -8.96
C VAL A 308 -5.00 14.62 -9.67
N SER A 309 -5.53 14.94 -10.85
CA SER A 309 -6.20 13.98 -11.73
C SER A 309 -5.85 14.28 -13.18
N TRP A 310 -5.29 13.30 -13.87
CA TRP A 310 -5.13 13.29 -15.32
C TRP A 310 -6.24 12.48 -15.98
N GLU A 311 -6.82 13.08 -17.01
CA GLU A 311 -7.72 12.44 -17.98
C GLU A 311 -6.99 12.42 -19.32
N SER A 312 -6.56 11.26 -19.81
CA SER A 312 -6.07 11.15 -21.20
C SER A 312 -7.26 11.23 -22.15
N LEU A 313 -7.03 11.82 -23.32
CA LEU A 313 -7.96 11.91 -24.43
C LEU A 313 -7.55 10.98 -25.60
N HIS A 314 -6.45 10.23 -25.44
CA HIS A 314 -5.91 9.36 -26.47
C HIS A 314 -5.33 8.06 -25.86
N PRO A 315 -5.79 6.86 -26.26
CA PRO A 315 -5.38 5.60 -25.64
C PRO A 315 -3.89 5.26 -25.68
N GLN A 316 -3.10 5.89 -26.57
CA GLN A 316 -1.64 5.73 -26.60
C GLN A 316 -0.89 6.68 -25.66
N HIS A 317 -1.54 7.73 -25.13
CA HIS A 317 -0.88 8.71 -24.27
C HIS A 317 -1.09 8.35 -22.80
N VAL A 318 0.02 8.14 -22.10
CA VAL A 318 0.07 7.70 -20.71
C VAL A 318 0.46 8.88 -19.80
N PRO A 319 -0.42 9.30 -18.87
CA PRO A 319 -0.05 10.26 -17.83
C PRO A 319 1.15 9.77 -17.03
N HIS A 320 2.19 10.60 -16.92
CA HIS A 320 3.47 10.26 -16.31
C HIS A 320 4.07 11.49 -15.62
N ASP A 321 4.20 11.42 -14.29
CA ASP A 321 4.69 12.49 -13.43
C ASP A 321 5.89 12.00 -12.58
N CYS A 322 6.90 12.85 -12.36
CA CYS A 322 8.08 12.55 -11.54
C CYS A 322 8.33 13.64 -10.47
N PHE A 323 8.41 13.24 -9.20
CA PHE A 323 8.69 14.12 -8.06
C PHE A 323 10.09 13.93 -7.49
N ASP A 324 10.68 15.00 -6.95
CA ASP A 324 11.97 14.96 -6.26
C ASP A 324 11.83 14.31 -4.87
N ILE A 325 12.65 13.29 -4.60
CA ILE A 325 12.73 12.57 -3.31
C ILE A 325 14.11 12.70 -2.64
N SER A 326 15.05 13.44 -3.23
CA SER A 326 16.48 13.47 -2.87
C SER A 326 16.82 13.93 -1.44
N ASN A 327 15.99 14.79 -0.86
CA ASN A 327 16.29 15.50 0.40
C ASN A 327 15.45 14.99 1.59
N ASP A 328 15.10 13.69 1.62
CA ASP A 328 14.26 13.13 2.69
C ASP A 328 14.46 11.61 2.88
N GLN A 329 14.03 11.10 4.04
CA GLN A 329 13.76 9.67 4.23
C GLN A 329 12.27 9.41 3.99
N TRP A 330 11.97 8.32 3.31
CA TRP A 330 10.61 7.94 2.93
C TRP A 330 10.22 6.56 3.45
N TYR A 331 8.94 6.41 3.74
CA TYR A 331 8.28 5.21 4.27
C TYR A 331 7.06 4.88 3.42
N GLY A 332 6.76 3.60 3.20
CA GLY A 332 5.68 3.15 2.33
C GLY A 332 6.06 1.85 1.58
N PRO A 333 5.23 1.37 0.64
CA PRO A 333 5.48 0.13 -0.06
C PRO A 333 6.69 0.24 -1.00
N SER A 334 7.46 -0.85 -1.07
CA SER A 334 8.51 -1.08 -2.08
C SER A 334 8.52 -2.57 -2.45
N ASN A 335 9.15 -2.92 -3.58
CA ASN A 335 9.29 -4.32 -4.02
C ASN A 335 10.76 -4.82 -3.96
N GLN A 336 11.56 -4.30 -3.03
CA GLN A 336 12.85 -4.91 -2.69
C GLN A 336 12.67 -5.98 -1.61
N SER A 337 13.45 -7.06 -1.70
CA SER A 337 13.41 -8.19 -0.79
C SER A 337 14.10 -7.97 0.56
N ASP A 338 15.06 -7.02 0.65
CA ASP A 338 16.10 -7.01 1.70
C ASP A 338 16.30 -5.65 2.43
N SER A 339 15.50 -4.62 2.14
CA SER A 339 15.55 -3.33 2.85
C SER A 339 14.22 -2.57 2.68
N LEU A 340 13.44 -2.46 3.76
CA LEU A 340 12.04 -2.07 3.70
C LEU A 340 11.72 -0.77 4.49
N TYR A 341 12.53 -0.37 5.49
CA TYR A 341 12.25 0.82 6.31
C TYR A 341 13.52 1.54 6.83
N PRO A 342 13.78 2.82 6.46
CA PRO A 342 13.18 3.57 5.36
C PRO A 342 13.51 2.97 3.98
N ILE A 343 12.79 3.42 2.95
CA ILE A 343 12.99 3.03 1.56
C ILE A 343 14.38 3.48 1.07
N LYS A 344 15.12 2.56 0.43
CA LYS A 344 16.49 2.79 -0.06
C LYS A 344 16.72 2.30 -1.50
N GLY A 345 17.85 2.70 -2.06
CA GLY A 345 18.35 2.19 -3.35
C GLY A 345 17.49 2.62 -4.55
N LYS A 346 17.11 1.64 -5.36
CA LYS A 346 16.30 1.80 -6.58
C LYS A 346 15.29 0.66 -6.67
N PHE A 347 14.06 0.94 -7.07
CA PHE A 347 13.07 -0.12 -7.34
C PHE A 347 12.12 0.27 -8.46
N TYR A 348 11.41 -0.71 -9.01
CA TYR A 348 10.42 -0.52 -10.07
C TYR A 348 9.26 -1.48 -9.85
N PHE A 349 8.07 -0.93 -9.61
CA PHE A 349 6.83 -1.68 -9.55
C PHE A 349 6.09 -1.63 -10.89
N SER A 350 5.51 -2.76 -11.32
CA SER A 350 4.71 -2.83 -12.53
C SER A 350 3.49 -3.75 -12.45
N PRO A 351 2.30 -3.31 -12.90
CA PRO A 351 1.15 -4.17 -13.17
C PRO A 351 1.32 -5.13 -14.37
N SER A 352 2.48 -5.14 -15.05
CA SER A 352 2.81 -6.06 -16.14
C SER A 352 4.02 -6.96 -15.91
N ASN A 353 5.06 -6.54 -15.16
CA ASN A 353 6.24 -7.37 -14.90
C ASN A 353 6.03 -8.36 -13.74
N TYR A 354 5.02 -9.22 -13.86
CA TYR A 354 4.86 -10.40 -13.00
C TYR A 354 5.80 -11.53 -13.48
N THR A 355 7.12 -11.31 -13.50
CA THR A 355 8.10 -12.38 -13.85
C THR A 355 9.44 -12.17 -13.17
N VAL A 356 10.06 -13.28 -12.74
CA VAL A 356 11.36 -13.40 -12.06
C VAL A 356 11.38 -12.74 -10.66
N GLY A 357 11.02 -13.55 -9.67
CA GLY A 357 10.84 -13.14 -8.27
C GLY A 357 9.46 -13.57 -7.79
N ASN A 358 9.39 -14.24 -6.65
CA ASN A 358 8.17 -14.86 -6.14
C ASN A 358 7.07 -13.80 -5.91
N ASN A 359 5.93 -13.93 -6.59
CA ASN A 359 4.55 -13.97 -6.04
C ASN A 359 3.48 -13.54 -7.06
N GLY A 360 2.21 -13.92 -6.82
CA GLY A 360 1.13 -13.89 -7.82
C GLY A 360 0.56 -12.52 -8.23
N ILE A 361 -0.35 -12.48 -9.22
CA ILE A 361 -1.02 -11.25 -9.71
C ILE A 361 -1.82 -10.53 -8.61
N PHE A 362 -2.31 -11.27 -7.61
CA PHE A 362 -3.00 -10.71 -6.45
C PHE A 362 -2.08 -10.39 -5.26
N SER A 363 -0.79 -10.71 -5.34
CA SER A 363 0.12 -10.72 -4.19
C SER A 363 0.67 -9.37 -3.76
N SER A 364 0.81 -8.42 -4.69
CA SER A 364 1.56 -7.20 -4.43
C SER A 364 1.04 -6.01 -5.24
N VAL A 365 -0.11 -5.49 -4.82
CA VAL A 365 -0.28 -4.03 -4.68
C VAL A 365 -0.97 -3.79 -3.35
N VAL A 366 -0.24 -3.42 -2.31
CA VAL A 366 -0.87 -2.76 -1.16
C VAL A 366 -0.94 -1.27 -1.49
N ASP A 367 -1.95 -0.57 -0.97
CA ASP A 367 -2.31 0.79 -1.40
C ASP A 367 -1.10 1.72 -1.53
N PHE A 368 -0.92 2.33 -2.70
CA PHE A 368 0.25 3.16 -2.99
C PHE A 368 0.22 4.47 -2.21
N TYR A 369 0.79 4.43 -0.99
CA TYR A 369 0.94 5.57 -0.10
C TYR A 369 2.36 5.65 0.46
N TRP A 370 3.04 6.76 0.17
CA TRP A 370 4.35 7.08 0.72
C TRP A 370 4.30 8.33 1.59
N LEU A 371 5.14 8.37 2.62
CA LEU A 371 5.24 9.44 3.60
C LEU A 371 6.71 9.74 3.90
N SER A 372 7.08 11.02 3.96
CA SER A 372 8.44 11.49 4.23
C SER A 372 8.61 12.00 5.67
N ALA A 373 9.84 11.98 6.18
CA ALA A 373 10.17 12.43 7.53
C ALA A 373 9.95 13.94 7.77
N ARG A 374 9.89 14.77 6.71
CA ARG A 374 9.47 16.18 6.79
C ARG A 374 7.94 16.39 6.80
N GLY A 375 7.15 15.32 6.70
CA GLY A 375 5.69 15.39 6.64
C GLY A 375 5.12 15.67 5.24
N VAL A 376 5.76 15.17 4.17
CA VAL A 376 5.20 15.14 2.80
C VAL A 376 4.61 13.76 2.54
N GLY A 377 3.35 13.67 2.10
CA GLY A 377 2.69 12.40 1.78
C GLY A 377 2.11 12.36 0.36
N LEU A 378 2.20 11.21 -0.30
CA LEU A 378 1.67 10.94 -1.63
C LEU A 378 0.82 9.66 -1.57
N ARG A 379 -0.49 9.75 -1.77
CA ARG A 379 -1.38 8.59 -1.96
C ARG A 379 -1.93 8.56 -3.38
N VAL A 380 -1.70 7.48 -4.12
CA VAL A 380 -2.35 7.21 -5.42
C VAL A 380 -3.72 6.58 -5.19
N SER A 381 -4.65 6.77 -6.13
CA SER A 381 -5.91 6.04 -6.18
C SER A 381 -5.67 4.54 -6.25
N ALA A 382 -6.45 3.76 -5.50
CA ALA A 382 -6.39 2.30 -5.55
C ALA A 382 -7.01 1.75 -6.85
N ASP A 383 -7.93 2.48 -7.47
CA ASP A 383 -8.64 2.03 -8.67
C ASP A 383 -7.83 2.25 -9.99
N ASP A 384 -6.70 2.95 -9.91
CA ASP A 384 -5.86 3.33 -11.05
C ASP A 384 -4.66 2.35 -11.23
N PRO A 385 -4.40 1.82 -12.45
CA PRO A 385 -3.32 0.86 -12.69
C PRO A 385 -1.97 1.56 -12.89
N VAL A 386 -1.20 1.74 -11.81
CA VAL A 386 0.04 2.52 -11.85
C VAL A 386 1.33 1.69 -11.85
N GLN A 387 2.27 2.10 -12.70
CA GLN A 387 3.68 1.77 -12.62
C GLN A 387 4.40 2.81 -11.76
N VAL A 388 5.35 2.35 -10.95
CA VAL A 388 6.06 3.20 -9.97
C VAL A 388 7.56 2.99 -10.12
N PHE A 389 8.28 4.07 -10.40
CA PHE A 389 9.73 4.06 -10.59
C PHE A 389 10.38 4.82 -9.44
N TRP A 390 11.10 4.11 -8.58
CA TRP A 390 11.82 4.70 -7.45
C TRP A 390 13.30 4.81 -7.80
N ASN A 391 13.77 6.03 -8.07
CA ASN A 391 15.18 6.36 -8.32
C ASN A 391 15.83 5.52 -9.45
N GLN A 392 15.05 4.93 -10.37
CA GLN A 392 15.56 3.95 -11.35
C GLN A 392 16.71 4.53 -12.20
N THR A 393 16.56 5.76 -12.67
CA THR A 393 17.55 6.56 -13.40
C THR A 393 18.75 7.01 -12.55
N GLY A 394 18.67 7.00 -11.21
CA GLY A 394 19.74 7.45 -10.31
C GLY A 394 19.76 8.97 -10.07
N ASP A 395 18.66 9.64 -10.35
CA ASP A 395 18.45 11.09 -10.21
C ASP A 395 17.60 11.47 -8.99
N SER A 396 17.35 10.51 -8.09
CA SER A 396 16.52 10.67 -6.90
C SER A 396 15.12 11.24 -7.18
N ARG A 397 14.45 10.68 -8.21
CA ARG A 397 13.02 10.92 -8.46
C ARG A 397 12.14 9.70 -8.17
N LEU A 398 10.92 9.97 -7.69
CA LEU A 398 9.79 9.04 -7.68
C LEU A 398 8.89 9.38 -8.85
N CYS A 399 8.76 8.47 -9.82
CA CYS A 399 7.84 8.62 -10.94
C CYS A 399 6.65 7.67 -10.86
N ILE A 400 5.48 8.18 -11.20
CA ILE A 400 4.22 7.44 -11.27
C ILE A 400 3.61 7.62 -12.66
N LEU A 401 3.15 6.54 -13.28
CA LEU A 401 2.47 6.58 -14.58
C LEU A 401 1.40 5.50 -14.72
N SER A 402 0.31 5.81 -15.43
CA SER A 402 -0.85 4.92 -15.56
C SER A 402 -0.74 4.00 -16.78
N ASN A 403 -0.53 2.70 -16.56
CA ASN A 403 -0.20 1.74 -17.60
C ASN A 403 -1.04 0.48 -17.51
N TYR A 404 -1.95 0.33 -18.47
CA TYR A 404 -2.87 -0.80 -18.63
C TYR A 404 -2.23 -2.00 -19.37
N THR A 405 -0.90 -2.11 -19.37
CA THR A 405 -0.22 -3.35 -19.78
C THR A 405 -0.31 -4.39 -18.67
N GLY A 406 -0.60 -5.64 -19.02
CA GLY A 406 -0.58 -6.78 -18.11
C GLY A 406 -1.61 -7.84 -18.50
N PRO A 407 -1.50 -9.07 -17.97
CA PRO A 407 -2.46 -10.14 -18.25
C PRO A 407 -3.89 -9.75 -17.84
N PHE A 408 -4.05 -9.14 -16.65
CA PHE A 408 -5.35 -8.71 -16.11
C PHE A 408 -6.10 -7.73 -17.04
N TYR A 409 -5.36 -6.87 -17.74
CA TYR A 409 -5.90 -5.75 -18.53
C TYR A 409 -6.07 -6.07 -20.02
N HIS A 410 -5.88 -7.32 -20.47
CA HIS A 410 -5.89 -7.65 -21.90
C HIS A 410 -7.25 -7.37 -22.59
N GLN A 411 -8.34 -7.21 -21.85
CA GLN A 411 -9.64 -6.75 -22.39
C GLN A 411 -9.61 -5.36 -23.03
N ILE A 412 -8.63 -4.54 -22.67
CA ILE A 412 -8.64 -3.13 -22.99
C ILE A 412 -8.23 -2.95 -24.45
N ASN A 413 -9.25 -3.03 -25.31
CA ASN A 413 -9.24 -2.45 -26.64
C ASN A 413 -8.62 -1.05 -26.56
N HIS A 414 -7.89 -0.66 -27.60
CA HIS A 414 -7.17 0.63 -27.70
C HIS A 414 -8.12 1.84 -27.89
N GLU A 415 -9.19 1.90 -27.09
CA GLU A 415 -10.29 2.87 -27.11
C GLU A 415 -10.48 3.54 -25.74
N SER A 416 -10.26 2.82 -24.63
CA SER A 416 -10.27 3.41 -23.29
C SER A 416 -8.98 4.22 -23.06
N ALA A 417 -9.12 5.49 -22.70
CA ALA A 417 -7.98 6.39 -22.50
C ALA A 417 -7.47 6.34 -21.04
N PRO A 418 -6.15 6.24 -20.80
CA PRO A 418 -5.60 6.16 -19.44
C PRO A 418 -5.94 7.33 -18.52
N HIS A 419 -6.17 7.07 -17.24
CA HIS A 419 -6.32 8.10 -16.20
C HIS A 419 -5.35 7.88 -15.03
N LEU A 420 -4.97 8.96 -14.34
CA LEU A 420 -4.05 8.93 -13.20
C LEU A 420 -4.48 9.92 -12.12
N ASN A 421 -4.90 9.41 -10.97
CA ASN A 421 -5.40 10.14 -9.83
C ASN A 421 -4.50 9.92 -8.60
N TYR A 422 -4.00 11.00 -8.01
CA TYR A 422 -3.24 10.93 -6.76
C TYR A 422 -3.46 12.18 -5.91
N THR A 423 -3.15 12.09 -4.62
CA THR A 423 -3.23 13.20 -3.67
C THR A 423 -1.88 13.39 -3.00
N LEU A 424 -1.34 14.60 -3.13
CA LEU A 424 -0.15 15.07 -2.42
C LEU A 424 -0.59 15.91 -1.22
N CYS A 425 0.01 15.71 -0.06
CA CYS A 425 -0.23 16.51 1.14
C CYS A 425 1.08 16.91 1.81
N THR A 426 1.06 18.06 2.49
CA THR A 426 2.21 18.58 3.24
C THR A 426 1.71 19.14 4.57
N GLY A 427 2.26 18.68 5.69
CA GLY A 427 1.83 19.06 7.04
C GLY A 427 2.98 19.55 7.92
N PRO A 428 2.77 19.75 9.23
CA PRO A 428 3.81 20.22 10.14
C PRO A 428 4.83 19.12 10.51
N ASP A 429 4.39 17.86 10.57
CA ASP A 429 5.21 16.69 10.90
C ASP A 429 4.63 15.41 10.29
N THR A 430 5.42 14.34 10.31
CA THR A 430 5.10 13.01 9.76
C THR A 430 3.75 12.48 10.24
N LEU A 431 3.47 12.54 11.55
CA LEU A 431 2.26 11.98 12.15
C LEU A 431 1.04 12.86 11.87
N ALA A 432 1.15 14.18 12.00
CA ALA A 432 0.04 15.09 11.72
C ALA A 432 -0.42 15.04 10.25
N THR A 433 0.51 14.90 9.30
CA THR A 433 0.21 14.66 7.87
C THR A 433 -0.47 13.31 7.69
N HIS A 434 0.07 12.26 8.30
CA HIS A 434 -0.44 10.89 8.20
C HIS A 434 -1.89 10.77 8.70
N THR A 435 -2.18 11.17 9.94
CA THR A 435 -3.53 11.13 10.52
C THR A 435 -4.52 11.96 9.70
N PHE A 436 -4.10 13.08 9.10
CA PHE A 436 -4.97 13.86 8.21
C PHE A 436 -5.27 13.12 6.90
N MET A 437 -4.25 12.54 6.25
CA MET A 437 -4.45 11.77 5.02
C MET A 437 -5.30 10.53 5.26
N LEU A 438 -5.08 9.79 6.36
CA LEU A 438 -5.92 8.66 6.75
C LEU A 438 -7.38 9.09 6.91
N SER A 439 -7.66 10.10 7.73
CA SER A 439 -9.03 10.50 8.07
C SER A 439 -9.74 11.35 6.99
N THR A 440 -9.03 11.80 5.95
CA THR A 440 -9.59 12.63 4.87
C THR A 440 -9.73 11.88 3.55
N LEU A 441 -8.84 10.93 3.26
CA LEU A 441 -8.80 10.19 1.99
C LEU A 441 -9.45 8.79 2.08
N GLU A 442 -10.24 8.53 3.12
CA GLU A 442 -11.11 7.36 3.19
C GLU A 442 -12.26 7.45 2.17
N SER A 443 -12.35 6.40 1.34
CA SER A 443 -13.48 6.12 0.46
C SER A 443 -14.76 5.86 1.27
N ASN A 444 -14.69 4.93 2.23
CA ASN A 444 -15.80 4.52 3.09
C ASN A 444 -15.62 5.06 4.53
N LYS A 445 -16.27 6.18 4.85
CA LYS A 445 -16.31 6.77 6.21
C LYS A 445 -17.40 6.20 7.12
N GLU A 446 -17.94 5.03 6.78
CA GLU A 446 -18.88 4.35 7.67
C GLU A 446 -18.16 3.89 8.93
N LYS A 447 -18.65 4.36 10.08
CA LYS A 447 -18.05 4.07 11.39
C LYS A 447 -18.36 2.64 11.82
N GLN A 448 -17.74 1.67 11.15
CA GLN A 448 -17.63 0.32 11.69
C GLN A 448 -16.88 0.44 13.02
N THR A 449 -17.53 0.07 14.13
CA THR A 449 -16.84 -0.06 15.41
C THR A 449 -15.77 -1.12 15.23
N PRO A 450 -14.48 -0.83 15.50
CA PRO A 450 -13.46 -1.89 15.43
C PRO A 450 -13.89 -3.01 16.38
N PRO A 451 -13.80 -4.27 15.94
CA PRO A 451 -14.19 -5.39 16.79
C PRO A 451 -13.27 -5.42 18.03
N PRO A 452 -13.67 -6.10 19.10
CA PRO A 452 -12.80 -6.27 20.26
C PRO A 452 -11.44 -6.80 19.81
N VAL A 453 -10.36 -6.08 20.13
CA VAL A 453 -8.99 -6.47 19.72
C VAL A 453 -8.62 -7.86 20.25
N THR A 454 -9.27 -8.30 21.34
CA THR A 454 -9.25 -9.67 21.87
C THR A 454 -9.63 -10.76 20.87
N ASN A 455 -10.39 -10.43 19.82
CA ASN A 455 -10.84 -11.36 18.79
C ASN A 455 -9.90 -11.35 17.57
N LEU A 456 -8.94 -10.43 17.53
CA LEU A 456 -7.87 -10.31 16.53
C LEU A 456 -6.49 -10.53 17.20
N SER A 457 -6.47 -11.30 18.29
CA SER A 457 -5.28 -11.65 19.05
C SER A 457 -5.34 -13.10 19.50
N GLY A 458 -4.29 -13.88 19.23
CA GLY A 458 -4.22 -15.27 19.65
C GLY A 458 -3.12 -16.08 18.95
N THR A 459 -3.19 -17.40 19.13
CA THR A 459 -2.26 -18.37 18.58
C THR A 459 -2.98 -19.24 17.53
N TYR A 460 -2.48 -19.21 16.31
CA TYR A 460 -2.97 -20.00 15.19
C TYR A 460 -2.00 -21.15 14.91
N TRP A 461 -2.50 -22.24 14.33
CA TRP A 461 -1.72 -23.46 14.09
C TRP A 461 -2.08 -24.03 12.74
N SER A 462 -1.12 -24.10 11.82
CA SER A 462 -1.34 -24.81 10.57
C SER A 462 -1.27 -26.32 10.79
N LEU A 463 -2.22 -27.06 10.22
CA LEU A 463 -2.12 -28.53 10.10
C LEU A 463 -1.16 -28.96 8.97
N LYS A 464 -0.84 -28.04 8.05
CA LYS A 464 0.06 -28.28 6.92
C LYS A 464 1.46 -28.67 7.43
N GLY A 465 1.81 -29.95 7.27
CA GLY A 465 3.12 -30.48 7.65
C GLY A 465 3.31 -30.83 9.13
N ASP A 466 2.31 -30.71 10.01
CA ASP A 466 2.47 -31.11 11.42
C ASP A 466 2.65 -32.64 11.56
N LEU A 467 1.75 -33.40 10.93
CA LEU A 467 1.67 -34.86 11.04
C LEU A 467 2.41 -35.60 9.92
N GLY A 468 2.93 -34.90 8.90
CA GLY A 468 3.55 -35.50 7.71
C GLY A 468 2.56 -36.13 6.71
N GLU A 469 1.27 -36.17 7.05
CA GLU A 469 0.18 -36.68 6.22
C GLU A 469 -0.16 -35.74 5.07
N THR A 470 -0.43 -36.29 3.88
CA THR A 470 -0.85 -35.54 2.67
C THR A 470 -2.36 -35.53 2.46
N VAL A 471 -3.13 -35.96 3.47
CA VAL A 471 -4.60 -35.97 3.47
C VAL A 471 -5.09 -35.71 4.90
N VAL A 472 -5.64 -34.53 5.14
CA VAL A 472 -6.26 -34.17 6.43
C VAL A 472 -7.67 -34.76 6.52
N ASN A 473 -8.03 -35.19 7.73
CA ASN A 473 -9.34 -35.75 8.10
C ASN A 473 -9.72 -35.28 9.53
N GLN A 474 -10.95 -35.57 9.96
CA GLN A 474 -11.48 -35.21 11.27
C GLN A 474 -10.61 -35.68 12.45
N THR A 475 -10.05 -36.90 12.40
CA THR A 475 -9.18 -37.43 13.47
C THR A 475 -7.88 -36.64 13.59
N HIS A 476 -7.35 -36.08 12.50
CA HIS A 476 -6.15 -35.24 12.53
C HIS A 476 -6.42 -33.89 13.20
N VAL A 477 -7.61 -33.30 12.98
CA VAL A 477 -8.05 -32.06 13.63
C VAL A 477 -8.23 -32.24 15.13
N VAL A 478 -8.89 -33.32 15.57
CA VAL A 478 -9.11 -33.61 17.00
C VAL A 478 -7.79 -33.88 17.72
N LYS A 479 -6.91 -34.72 17.16
CA LYS A 479 -5.57 -35.00 17.74
C LYS A 479 -4.70 -33.77 17.90
N MET A 480 -4.81 -32.81 16.99
CA MET A 480 -4.10 -31.54 17.11
C MET A 480 -4.60 -30.73 18.32
N ALA A 481 -5.91 -30.66 18.53
CA ALA A 481 -6.49 -30.00 19.70
C ALA A 481 -6.16 -30.70 21.03
N GLU A 482 -6.19 -32.04 21.06
CA GLU A 482 -5.75 -32.84 22.21
C GLU A 482 -4.31 -32.48 22.58
N ARG A 483 -3.40 -32.51 21.60
CA ARG A 483 -1.97 -32.21 21.78
C ARG A 483 -1.70 -30.78 22.21
N LEU A 484 -2.50 -29.81 21.75
CA LEU A 484 -2.42 -28.42 22.17
C LEU A 484 -2.86 -28.23 23.63
N GLN A 485 -3.92 -28.93 24.06
CA GLN A 485 -4.37 -28.94 25.45
C GLN A 485 -3.34 -29.63 26.36
N GLU A 486 -2.82 -30.79 26.00
CA GLU A 486 -1.75 -31.50 26.73
C GLU A 486 -0.47 -30.64 26.86
N SER A 487 -0.12 -29.90 25.80
CA SER A 487 1.02 -28.98 25.78
C SER A 487 0.81 -27.70 26.62
N GLY A 488 -0.42 -27.46 27.12
CA GLY A 488 -0.75 -26.31 27.95
C GLY A 488 -0.87 -24.98 27.20
N PHE A 489 -1.19 -25.01 25.90
CA PHE A 489 -1.47 -23.80 25.11
C PHE A 489 -2.91 -23.31 25.33
N GLU A 490 -3.05 -22.14 25.94
CA GLU A 490 -4.34 -21.55 26.26
C GLU A 490 -4.96 -20.83 25.04
N SER A 491 -6.10 -21.34 24.55
CA SER A 491 -6.92 -20.74 23.48
C SER A 491 -6.24 -20.69 22.10
N SER A 492 -6.47 -21.72 21.29
CA SER A 492 -5.79 -21.92 20.00
C SER A 492 -6.75 -22.04 18.83
N THR A 493 -6.36 -21.55 17.65
CA THR A 493 -7.14 -21.70 16.40
C THR A 493 -6.37 -22.59 15.41
N ILE A 494 -6.98 -23.69 14.99
CA ILE A 494 -6.41 -24.60 14.00
C ILE A 494 -6.81 -24.14 12.60
N THR A 495 -5.84 -23.94 11.71
CA THR A 495 -6.04 -23.57 10.31
C THR A 495 -6.04 -24.81 9.42
N LEU A 496 -7.11 -24.97 8.63
CA LEU A 496 -7.23 -26.01 7.60
C LEU A 496 -7.05 -25.42 6.21
N ASP A 497 -6.09 -25.95 5.44
CA ASP A 497 -5.96 -25.68 4.01
C ASP A 497 -7.10 -26.36 3.21
N SER A 498 -7.14 -26.15 1.88
CA SER A 498 -8.25 -26.50 0.98
C SER A 498 -8.77 -27.94 1.05
N GLU A 499 -7.96 -28.86 1.58
CA GLU A 499 -8.26 -30.29 1.79
C GLU A 499 -9.52 -30.57 2.61
N TRP A 500 -10.10 -29.62 3.35
CA TRP A 500 -11.38 -29.87 4.05
C TRP A 500 -12.58 -30.14 3.11
N GLN A 501 -12.45 -29.81 1.82
CA GLN A 501 -13.45 -30.05 0.77
C GLN A 501 -13.15 -31.32 -0.05
N ALA A 502 -14.17 -31.91 -0.68
CA ALA A 502 -14.01 -33.06 -1.58
C ALA A 502 -13.46 -32.65 -2.96
N ALA A 503 -14.06 -31.64 -3.59
CA ALA A 503 -13.46 -30.89 -4.71
C ALA A 503 -13.29 -29.41 -4.33
N HIS A 504 -12.23 -28.77 -4.82
CA HIS A 504 -11.90 -27.40 -4.42
C HIS A 504 -12.94 -26.40 -4.96
N GLY A 505 -13.59 -25.67 -4.07
CA GLY A 505 -14.73 -24.81 -4.41
C GLY A 505 -16.10 -25.47 -4.23
N ASP A 506 -16.18 -26.71 -3.73
CA ASP A 506 -17.46 -27.30 -3.29
C ASP A 506 -18.10 -26.52 -2.15
N LEU A 507 -17.30 -25.81 -1.35
CA LEU A 507 -17.78 -25.00 -0.22
C LEU A 507 -18.69 -25.83 0.72
N LYS A 508 -18.29 -27.09 0.98
CA LYS A 508 -18.81 -27.99 2.01
C LYS A 508 -17.71 -28.99 2.41
N PHE A 509 -17.75 -29.45 3.66
CA PHE A 509 -16.89 -30.53 4.15
C PHE A 509 -17.06 -31.83 3.34
N ASP A 510 -15.95 -32.53 3.14
CA ASP A 510 -15.94 -33.89 2.61
C ASP A 510 -16.51 -34.90 3.63
N PRO A 511 -17.65 -35.55 3.37
CA PRO A 511 -18.26 -36.49 4.32
C PRO A 511 -17.47 -37.81 4.48
N GLU A 512 -16.56 -38.15 3.56
CA GLU A 512 -15.73 -39.36 3.70
C GLU A 512 -14.58 -39.14 4.70
N ARG A 513 -14.07 -37.90 4.79
CA ARG A 513 -12.96 -37.52 5.68
C ARG A 513 -13.38 -36.76 6.92
N PHE A 514 -14.58 -36.18 6.93
CA PHE A 514 -15.20 -35.48 8.05
C PHE A 514 -16.64 -36.01 8.29
N PRO A 515 -16.80 -37.29 8.67
CA PRO A 515 -18.10 -37.96 8.74
C PRO A 515 -19.00 -37.47 9.89
N ASN A 516 -18.47 -36.75 10.89
CA ASN A 516 -19.26 -36.15 11.96
C ASN A 516 -18.70 -34.78 12.36
N VAL A 517 -18.92 -33.80 11.48
CA VAL A 517 -18.49 -32.39 11.66
C VAL A 517 -19.03 -31.79 12.97
N THR A 518 -20.25 -32.16 13.38
CA THR A 518 -20.85 -31.79 14.68
C THR A 518 -19.95 -32.15 15.85
N GLN A 519 -19.61 -33.44 15.98
CA GLN A 519 -18.78 -33.94 17.08
C GLN A 519 -17.41 -33.26 17.07
N MET A 520 -16.80 -33.07 15.90
CA MET A 520 -15.53 -32.35 15.79
C MET A 520 -15.59 -30.94 16.38
N PHE A 521 -16.68 -30.20 16.17
CA PHE A 521 -16.84 -28.86 16.74
C PHE A 521 -17.17 -28.87 18.24
N GLU A 522 -17.89 -29.88 18.74
CA GLU A 522 -18.08 -30.07 20.18
C GLU A 522 -16.76 -30.42 20.89
N ASP A 523 -15.98 -31.34 20.32
CA ASP A 523 -14.66 -31.76 20.82
C ASP A 523 -13.70 -30.55 20.88
N LEU A 524 -13.56 -29.82 19.77
CA LEU A 524 -12.77 -28.59 19.69
C LEU A 524 -13.22 -27.55 20.73
N SER A 525 -14.53 -27.32 20.86
CA SER A 525 -15.09 -26.37 21.82
C SER A 525 -14.77 -26.77 23.27
N SER A 526 -14.84 -28.06 23.59
CA SER A 526 -14.48 -28.60 24.92
C SER A 526 -13.00 -28.37 25.27
N MET A 527 -12.14 -28.40 24.25
CA MET A 527 -10.71 -28.11 24.36
C MET A 527 -10.36 -26.61 24.24
N ASN A 528 -11.37 -25.73 24.16
CA ASN A 528 -11.22 -24.29 23.89
C ASN A 528 -10.35 -24.00 22.65
N CYS A 529 -10.48 -24.86 21.63
CA CYS A 529 -9.89 -24.70 20.32
C CYS A 529 -10.93 -24.21 19.31
N GLN A 530 -10.49 -23.44 18.32
CA GLN A 530 -11.29 -22.96 17.20
C GLN A 530 -10.76 -23.52 15.87
N LEU A 531 -11.53 -23.34 14.80
CA LEU A 531 -11.17 -23.74 13.44
C LEU A 531 -11.22 -22.52 12.51
N ALA A 532 -10.22 -22.37 11.65
CA ALA A 532 -10.19 -21.42 10.55
C ALA A 532 -10.09 -22.20 9.24
N LEU A 533 -11.03 -21.98 8.32
CA LEU A 533 -11.08 -22.68 7.03
C LEU A 533 -10.44 -21.83 5.93
N CYS A 534 -9.49 -22.38 5.19
CA CYS A 534 -8.94 -21.76 3.99
C CYS A 534 -9.95 -21.83 2.85
N VAL A 535 -10.19 -20.68 2.20
CA VAL A 535 -11.15 -20.51 1.12
C VAL A 535 -10.55 -19.58 0.05
N SER A 536 -10.93 -19.79 -1.21
CA SER A 536 -10.38 -19.05 -2.35
C SER A 536 -11.47 -18.71 -3.38
N PRO A 537 -11.23 -17.80 -4.35
CA PRO A 537 -12.18 -17.53 -5.45
C PRO A 537 -12.25 -18.65 -6.51
N TYR A 538 -11.53 -19.76 -6.35
CA TYR A 538 -11.37 -20.81 -7.35
C TYR A 538 -12.33 -21.99 -7.17
N PHE A 539 -12.87 -22.45 -8.30
CA PHE A 539 -13.83 -23.55 -8.40
C PHE A 539 -13.32 -24.57 -9.42
N GLN A 540 -12.90 -25.74 -8.94
CA GLN A 540 -12.40 -26.86 -9.74
C GLN A 540 -13.51 -27.41 -10.66
N TYR A 541 -13.16 -27.91 -11.84
CA TYR A 541 -14.13 -28.48 -12.80
C TYR A 541 -15.01 -29.59 -12.21
N SER A 542 -14.47 -30.39 -11.27
CA SER A 542 -15.17 -31.45 -10.54
C SER A 542 -16.13 -30.96 -9.46
N SER A 543 -16.13 -29.66 -9.13
CA SER A 543 -16.97 -29.14 -8.05
C SER A 543 -18.45 -29.07 -8.44
N LYS A 544 -19.32 -29.42 -7.49
CA LYS A 544 -20.79 -29.26 -7.60
C LYS A 544 -21.23 -27.81 -7.80
N ASN A 545 -20.39 -26.84 -7.44
CA ASN A 545 -20.64 -25.42 -7.71
C ASN A 545 -20.21 -24.96 -9.11
N PHE A 546 -19.37 -25.74 -9.82
CA PHE A 546 -18.82 -25.36 -11.12
C PHE A 546 -19.91 -25.25 -12.18
N GLU A 547 -20.73 -26.29 -12.40
CA GLU A 547 -21.81 -26.27 -13.39
C GLU A 547 -22.78 -25.10 -13.15
N LYS A 548 -23.17 -24.88 -11.89
CA LYS A 548 -24.05 -23.78 -11.49
C LYS A 548 -23.41 -22.40 -11.66
N GLY A 549 -22.09 -22.29 -11.49
CA GLY A 549 -21.33 -21.06 -11.75
C GLY A 549 -21.10 -20.79 -13.24
N VAL A 550 -21.00 -21.82 -14.08
CA VAL A 550 -20.95 -21.68 -15.54
C VAL A 550 -22.33 -21.27 -16.09
N THR A 551 -23.39 -22.00 -15.71
CA THR A 551 -24.76 -21.80 -16.24
C THR A 551 -25.40 -20.48 -15.82
N GLU A 552 -25.26 -20.06 -14.56
CA GLU A 552 -25.67 -18.72 -14.13
C GLU A 552 -24.68 -17.60 -14.53
N GLY A 553 -23.54 -17.97 -15.12
CA GLY A 553 -22.45 -17.05 -15.47
C GLY A 553 -21.93 -16.27 -14.27
N LYS A 554 -21.09 -16.86 -13.44
CA LYS A 554 -20.54 -16.24 -12.21
C LYS A 554 -19.01 -16.18 -12.20
N PHE A 555 -18.39 -16.82 -13.19
CA PHE A 555 -16.95 -16.84 -13.38
C PHE A 555 -16.47 -15.81 -14.42
N VAL A 556 -15.19 -15.47 -14.31
CA VAL A 556 -14.44 -14.68 -15.28
C VAL A 556 -14.39 -15.45 -16.61
N GLN A 557 -14.54 -14.74 -17.72
CA GLN A 557 -14.66 -15.35 -19.04
C GLN A 557 -13.29 -15.60 -19.69
N ASP A 558 -13.32 -16.26 -20.85
CA ASP A 558 -12.16 -16.56 -21.68
C ASP A 558 -11.68 -15.35 -22.51
N ALA A 559 -10.60 -15.53 -23.27
CA ALA A 559 -10.06 -14.55 -24.22
C ALA A 559 -11.08 -14.05 -25.27
N GLY A 560 -12.10 -14.85 -25.59
CA GLY A 560 -13.21 -14.51 -26.48
C GLY A 560 -14.40 -13.82 -25.80
N GLY A 561 -14.38 -13.62 -24.48
CA GLY A 561 -15.44 -12.95 -23.71
C GLY A 561 -16.79 -13.65 -23.73
N LYS A 562 -16.81 -14.98 -23.91
CA LYS A 562 -18.06 -15.73 -24.18
C LYS A 562 -18.26 -16.95 -23.31
N VAL A 563 -17.21 -17.74 -23.08
CA VAL A 563 -17.29 -18.93 -22.20
C VAL A 563 -16.53 -18.68 -20.91
N THR A 564 -16.68 -19.55 -19.92
CA THR A 564 -15.91 -19.47 -18.67
C THR A 564 -14.43 -19.64 -18.97
N GLY A 565 -13.60 -18.72 -18.48
CA GLY A 565 -12.15 -18.82 -18.54
C GLY A 565 -11.66 -19.83 -17.50
N LEU A 566 -10.83 -20.78 -17.93
CA LEU A 566 -10.23 -21.78 -17.06
C LEU A 566 -8.73 -21.55 -16.92
N ALA A 567 -8.21 -21.88 -15.75
CA ALA A 567 -6.79 -21.85 -15.42
C ALA A 567 -6.38 -23.16 -14.73
N TYR A 568 -5.09 -23.49 -14.81
CA TYR A 568 -4.53 -24.58 -14.01
C TYR A 568 -4.07 -24.02 -12.66
N SER A 569 -4.70 -24.53 -11.60
CA SER A 569 -4.29 -24.33 -10.21
C SER A 569 -3.53 -25.55 -9.68
N GLU A 570 -2.97 -25.47 -8.47
CA GLU A 570 -2.40 -26.66 -7.82
C GLU A 570 -3.47 -27.73 -7.49
N PHE A 571 -4.75 -27.34 -7.47
CA PHE A 571 -5.91 -28.24 -7.38
C PHE A 571 -6.42 -28.72 -8.76
N GLY A 572 -5.67 -28.45 -9.84
CA GLY A 572 -6.05 -28.78 -11.21
C GLY A 572 -6.86 -27.69 -11.91
N LEU A 573 -7.64 -28.07 -12.93
CA LEU A 573 -8.35 -27.15 -13.82
C LEU A 573 -9.54 -26.49 -13.09
N ALA A 574 -9.53 -25.16 -12.99
CA ALA A 574 -10.50 -24.39 -12.23
C ALA A 574 -10.95 -23.10 -12.96
N ALA A 575 -12.16 -22.64 -12.63
CA ALA A 575 -12.64 -21.30 -12.93
C ALA A 575 -12.45 -20.36 -11.73
N ILE A 576 -12.46 -19.05 -11.96
CA ILE A 576 -12.34 -18.02 -10.91
C ILE A 576 -13.59 -17.13 -10.88
N ALA A 577 -14.12 -16.84 -9.68
CA ALA A 577 -15.30 -16.00 -9.48
C ALA A 577 -15.09 -14.55 -9.96
N ASP A 578 -16.03 -14.01 -10.74
CA ASP A 578 -15.98 -12.60 -11.20
C ASP A 578 -16.69 -11.68 -10.20
N VAL A 579 -16.06 -11.41 -9.05
CA VAL A 579 -16.60 -10.49 -8.03
C VAL A 579 -16.59 -9.01 -8.44
N THR A 580 -16.15 -8.66 -9.66
CA THR A 580 -16.38 -7.31 -10.20
C THR A 580 -17.89 -7.03 -10.38
N VAL A 581 -18.70 -8.08 -10.53
CA VAL A 581 -20.15 -8.03 -10.71
C VAL A 581 -20.90 -8.26 -9.39
N PRO A 582 -21.87 -7.39 -9.00
CA PRO A 582 -22.67 -7.58 -7.77
C PRO A 582 -23.39 -8.93 -7.68
N GLN A 583 -23.98 -9.40 -8.78
CA GLN A 583 -24.70 -10.68 -8.85
C GLN A 583 -23.79 -11.92 -8.72
N SER A 584 -22.47 -11.76 -8.88
CA SER A 584 -21.47 -12.80 -8.60
C SER A 584 -21.03 -12.77 -7.14
N ARG A 585 -20.88 -11.56 -6.56
CA ARG A 585 -20.63 -11.40 -5.12
C ARG A 585 -21.73 -12.03 -4.30
N GLU A 586 -22.99 -11.70 -4.55
CA GLU A 586 -24.15 -12.26 -3.85
C GLU A 586 -24.22 -13.80 -3.94
N TRP A 587 -23.95 -14.35 -5.13
CA TRP A 587 -23.90 -15.81 -5.38
C TRP A 587 -22.78 -16.52 -4.60
N LEU A 588 -21.65 -15.84 -4.38
CA LEU A 588 -20.54 -16.33 -3.55
C LEU A 588 -20.87 -16.16 -2.06
N THR A 589 -21.39 -15.00 -1.64
CA THR A 589 -21.83 -14.73 -0.26
C THR A 589 -22.79 -15.79 0.24
N GLU A 590 -23.77 -16.20 -0.57
CA GLU A 590 -24.77 -17.18 -0.13
C GLU A 590 -24.17 -18.58 0.12
N ARG A 591 -23.14 -18.98 -0.63
CA ARG A 591 -22.43 -20.25 -0.38
C ARG A 591 -21.54 -20.19 0.86
N LEU A 592 -20.87 -19.05 1.06
CA LEU A 592 -20.12 -18.80 2.28
C LEU A 592 -21.04 -18.82 3.51
N ARG A 593 -22.28 -18.30 3.41
CA ARG A 593 -23.30 -18.38 4.47
C ARG A 593 -23.76 -19.80 4.77
N ILE A 594 -23.81 -20.69 3.78
CA ILE A 594 -24.13 -22.11 4.01
C ILE A 594 -23.04 -22.74 4.88
N ILE A 595 -21.75 -22.67 4.47
CA ILE A 595 -20.64 -23.14 5.32
C ILE A 595 -20.70 -22.52 6.71
N HIS A 596 -20.84 -21.19 6.78
CA HIS A 596 -20.80 -20.48 8.05
C HIS A 596 -21.96 -20.84 8.98
N ARG A 597 -23.12 -21.25 8.42
CA ARG A 597 -24.21 -21.82 9.20
C ARG A 597 -23.85 -23.23 9.68
N ASP A 598 -23.50 -24.14 8.79
CA ASP A 598 -23.16 -25.53 9.10
C ASP A 598 -22.08 -25.61 10.21
N VAL A 599 -21.11 -24.68 10.15
CA VAL A 599 -20.00 -24.50 11.10
C VAL A 599 -20.41 -23.79 12.41
N GLN A 600 -21.45 -22.95 12.42
CA GLN A 600 -21.97 -22.34 13.66
C GLN A 600 -23.01 -23.20 14.38
N THR A 601 -23.79 -24.00 13.65
CA THR A 601 -24.88 -24.81 14.22
C THR A 601 -24.43 -26.22 14.62
N GLY A 602 -23.30 -26.70 14.07
CA GLY A 602 -22.86 -28.08 14.25
C GLY A 602 -23.94 -29.05 13.77
N SER A 603 -24.58 -28.80 12.62
CA SER A 603 -25.73 -29.61 12.20
C SER A 603 -25.96 -29.57 10.69
N ASP A 604 -26.11 -30.75 10.08
CA ASP A 604 -26.48 -30.98 8.66
C ASP A 604 -27.94 -30.59 8.33
N ILE A 605 -28.51 -29.59 9.01
CA ILE A 605 -29.86 -29.07 8.74
C ILE A 605 -29.79 -28.16 7.52
N VAL A 606 -29.81 -28.82 6.35
CA VAL A 606 -30.28 -28.22 5.11
C VAL A 606 -31.79 -28.04 5.24
N ASP A 607 -32.20 -26.87 5.72
CA ASP A 607 -33.55 -26.37 5.45
C ASP A 607 -33.52 -24.89 5.08
N ALA A 608 -34.51 -24.47 4.30
CA ALA A 608 -34.61 -23.14 3.73
C ALA A 608 -35.48 -22.21 4.61
N GLN A 609 -35.46 -20.92 4.24
CA GLN A 609 -36.30 -19.84 4.78
C GLN A 609 -35.99 -19.35 6.21
N PHE A 610 -35.78 -18.02 6.27
CA PHE A 610 -35.66 -17.15 7.46
C PHE A 610 -34.42 -17.35 8.35
N GLY A 611 -33.68 -16.24 8.52
CA GLY A 611 -32.42 -16.24 9.25
C GLY A 611 -32.60 -16.06 10.75
N VAL A 612 -31.83 -16.84 11.52
CA VAL A 612 -31.55 -16.57 12.94
C VAL A 612 -30.07 -16.22 13.06
N ILE A 613 -29.76 -15.05 13.61
CA ILE A 613 -28.39 -14.64 13.92
C ILE A 613 -28.06 -15.13 15.33
N SER A 614 -27.30 -16.21 15.43
CA SER A 614 -26.78 -16.71 16.71
C SER A 614 -25.70 -15.77 17.24
N LYS A 615 -26.09 -14.82 18.10
CA LYS A 615 -25.14 -13.99 18.86
C LYS A 615 -24.41 -14.85 19.89
N GLY A 616 -23.22 -15.33 19.53
CA GLY A 616 -22.27 -15.99 20.42
C GLY A 616 -20.83 -15.78 19.92
N ASP A 617 -20.06 -14.94 20.62
CA ASP A 617 -18.79 -14.34 20.15
C ASP A 617 -17.57 -15.31 20.11
N LYS A 618 -17.73 -16.52 19.54
CA LYS A 618 -16.64 -17.48 19.27
C LYS A 618 -16.72 -18.15 17.88
N GLY A 619 -17.31 -17.46 16.90
CA GLY A 619 -17.47 -17.97 15.54
C GLY A 619 -16.14 -18.33 14.85
N HIS A 620 -16.18 -19.41 14.07
CA HIS A 620 -15.08 -19.88 13.24
C HIS A 620 -14.74 -18.88 12.12
N SER A 621 -13.45 -18.81 11.74
CA SER A 621 -12.93 -17.81 10.80
C SER A 621 -12.70 -18.38 9.40
N PHE A 622 -12.60 -17.50 8.41
CA PHE A 622 -12.12 -17.85 7.07
C PHE A 622 -10.72 -17.25 6.83
N ARG A 623 -9.81 -18.07 6.30
CA ARG A 623 -8.55 -17.63 5.70
C ARG A 623 -8.76 -17.47 4.20
N LEU A 624 -8.78 -16.22 3.73
CA LEU A 624 -8.97 -15.89 2.32
C LEU A 624 -7.63 -15.88 1.60
N THR A 625 -7.41 -16.91 0.76
CA THR A 625 -6.28 -16.97 -0.18
C THR A 625 -6.70 -16.54 -1.59
N TYR A 626 -5.78 -15.88 -2.29
CA TYR A 626 -5.95 -15.45 -3.68
C TYR A 626 -5.11 -16.27 -4.67
N GLY A 627 -4.35 -17.25 -4.21
CA GLY A 627 -3.57 -18.15 -5.07
C GLY A 627 -2.43 -17.49 -5.85
N ARG A 628 -1.93 -18.22 -6.86
CA ARG A 628 -0.75 -17.82 -7.65
C ARG A 628 -1.14 -17.13 -8.96
N GLN A 629 -0.19 -16.39 -9.54
CA GLN A 629 -0.33 -15.69 -10.83
C GLN A 629 -0.85 -16.57 -11.96
N GLU A 630 -0.32 -17.79 -12.03
CA GLU A 630 -0.59 -18.77 -13.09
C GLU A 630 -2.05 -19.23 -13.11
N TRP A 631 -2.81 -18.93 -12.05
CA TRP A 631 -4.19 -19.36 -11.87
C TRP A 631 -5.22 -18.34 -12.40
N LEU A 632 -4.79 -17.28 -13.10
CA LEU A 632 -5.73 -16.51 -13.93
C LEU A 632 -5.90 -17.16 -15.32
N PRO A 633 -7.13 -17.19 -15.87
CA PRO A 633 -7.35 -17.64 -17.25
C PRO A 633 -6.51 -16.86 -18.26
N TYR A 634 -6.12 -17.50 -19.36
CA TYR A 634 -5.39 -16.83 -20.43
C TYR A 634 -6.24 -15.72 -21.05
N LYS A 635 -5.81 -14.47 -20.84
CA LYS A 635 -6.51 -13.22 -21.23
C LYS A 635 -7.91 -13.13 -20.59
N PRO A 636 -7.98 -12.92 -19.26
CA PRO A 636 -9.20 -13.08 -18.46
C PRO A 636 -10.29 -12.05 -18.80
N HIS A 637 -11.49 -12.56 -19.07
CA HIS A 637 -12.76 -11.89 -19.39
C HIS A 637 -13.54 -11.30 -18.19
N PHE A 638 -13.13 -10.20 -17.55
CA PHE A 638 -13.92 -9.56 -16.46
C PHE A 638 -15.13 -8.77 -17.03
N ARG A 639 -16.31 -8.83 -16.41
CA ARG A 639 -17.49 -8.17 -17.01
C ARG A 639 -17.62 -6.67 -16.76
N LEU A 640 -16.88 -6.13 -15.80
CA LEU A 640 -16.76 -4.68 -15.62
C LEU A 640 -15.92 -4.01 -16.74
N GLY A 641 -15.22 -4.80 -17.57
CA GLY A 641 -14.45 -4.27 -18.69
C GLY A 641 -13.18 -3.53 -18.26
N SER A 642 -12.92 -2.38 -18.87
CA SER A 642 -11.68 -1.59 -18.68
C SER A 642 -11.49 -1.02 -17.27
N ASP A 643 -12.55 -0.90 -16.48
CA ASP A 643 -12.50 -0.39 -15.11
C ASP A 643 -12.09 -1.48 -14.10
N ALA A 644 -12.05 -2.76 -14.53
CA ALA A 644 -11.62 -3.87 -13.69
C ALA A 644 -10.10 -3.81 -13.41
N ASN A 645 -9.73 -3.86 -12.13
CA ASN A 645 -8.33 -3.89 -11.68
C ASN A 645 -8.13 -4.84 -10.48
N PRO A 646 -6.89 -5.32 -10.21
CA PRO A 646 -6.60 -6.27 -9.11
C PRO A 646 -6.85 -5.72 -7.70
N ASN A 647 -6.89 -4.39 -7.54
CA ASN A 647 -7.08 -3.74 -6.24
C ASN A 647 -8.56 -3.77 -5.86
N MET A 648 -9.41 -3.28 -6.76
CA MET A 648 -10.87 -3.39 -6.70
C MET A 648 -11.32 -4.85 -6.59
N TYR A 649 -10.71 -5.79 -7.33
CA TYR A 649 -11.02 -7.22 -7.19
C TYR A 649 -10.75 -7.73 -5.76
N ARG A 650 -9.62 -7.36 -5.15
CA ARG A 650 -9.29 -7.74 -3.77
C ARG A 650 -10.18 -7.05 -2.73
N ARG A 651 -10.46 -5.74 -2.89
CA ARG A 651 -11.45 -5.00 -2.09
C ARG A 651 -12.79 -5.72 -2.10
N HIS A 652 -13.33 -6.02 -3.28
CA HIS A 652 -14.62 -6.69 -3.45
C HIS A 652 -14.64 -8.15 -2.98
N MET A 653 -13.53 -8.90 -3.08
CA MET A 653 -13.39 -10.20 -2.42
C MET A 653 -13.46 -10.06 -0.89
N THR A 654 -12.71 -9.13 -0.31
CA THR A 654 -12.66 -8.95 1.16
C THR A 654 -14.02 -8.50 1.72
N GLU A 655 -14.68 -7.55 1.05
CA GLU A 655 -16.06 -7.14 1.32
C GLU A 655 -17.01 -8.36 1.31
N THR A 656 -16.95 -9.19 0.26
CA THR A 656 -17.81 -10.38 0.08
C THR A 656 -17.66 -11.40 1.21
N PHE A 657 -16.44 -11.61 1.70
CA PHE A 657 -16.18 -12.52 2.83
C PHE A 657 -16.57 -11.90 4.18
N SER A 658 -16.33 -10.60 4.37
CA SER A 658 -16.65 -9.89 5.62
C SER A 658 -18.14 -9.78 5.89
N ALA A 659 -18.96 -9.85 4.84
CA ALA A 659 -20.42 -9.93 4.92
C ALA A 659 -20.94 -11.29 5.43
N VAL A 660 -20.04 -12.23 5.78
CA VAL A 660 -20.37 -13.57 6.30
C VAL A 660 -19.61 -13.88 7.60
N ALA A 661 -18.29 -13.69 7.62
CA ALA A 661 -17.46 -14.00 8.78
C ALA A 661 -16.59 -12.80 9.20
N SER A 662 -16.44 -12.62 10.50
CA SER A 662 -15.49 -11.68 11.10
C SER A 662 -15.09 -12.23 12.48
N PRO A 663 -13.79 -12.30 12.84
CA PRO A 663 -12.63 -11.85 12.06
C PRO A 663 -12.35 -12.72 10.83
N LEU A 664 -11.61 -12.15 9.87
CA LEU A 664 -11.02 -12.86 8.73
C LEU A 664 -9.49 -12.91 8.88
N ILE A 665 -8.85 -13.93 8.29
CA ILE A 665 -7.44 -13.86 7.88
C ILE A 665 -7.45 -13.56 6.38
N VAL A 666 -6.70 -12.55 5.93
CA VAL A 666 -6.73 -12.08 4.54
C VAL A 666 -5.29 -11.95 4.05
N GLU A 667 -4.88 -12.79 3.10
CA GLU A 667 -3.47 -12.82 2.66
C GLU A 667 -3.05 -11.56 1.91
N HIS A 668 -3.95 -10.98 1.11
CA HIS A 668 -3.67 -9.79 0.29
C HIS A 668 -4.88 -8.84 0.24
N THR A 669 -4.66 -7.54 0.43
CA THR A 669 -5.72 -6.51 0.46
C THR A 669 -5.32 -5.21 -0.27
N SER A 670 -6.32 -4.40 -0.63
CA SER A 670 -6.22 -3.00 -1.07
C SER A 670 -7.55 -2.28 -0.78
N ASP A 671 -7.48 -1.04 -0.31
CA ASP A 671 -8.56 -0.11 0.13
C ASP A 671 -9.62 -0.72 1.09
N SER A 672 -9.36 -1.91 1.64
CA SER A 672 -10.25 -2.64 2.57
C SER A 672 -9.98 -2.34 4.04
N ARG A 673 -9.18 -1.32 4.37
CA ARG A 673 -8.86 -0.82 5.74
C ARG A 673 -10.04 -0.69 6.71
N HIS A 674 -11.26 -0.52 6.18
CA HIS A 674 -12.50 -0.42 6.94
C HIS A 674 -13.02 -1.78 7.43
N ILE A 675 -12.50 -2.88 6.88
CA ILE A 675 -12.78 -4.26 7.26
C ILE A 675 -11.70 -4.74 8.23
N PRO A 676 -12.06 -5.23 9.43
CA PRO A 676 -11.11 -5.79 10.37
C PRO A 676 -10.71 -7.23 9.98
N GLY A 677 -9.44 -7.43 9.63
CA GLY A 677 -8.89 -8.75 9.33
C GLY A 677 -7.39 -8.83 9.64
N LEU A 678 -6.92 -10.04 9.96
CA LEU A 678 -5.51 -10.36 10.19
C LEU A 678 -4.78 -10.48 8.85
N LEU A 679 -3.70 -9.73 8.68
CA LEU A 679 -2.78 -9.88 7.55
C LEU A 679 -1.59 -10.78 7.96
N PRO A 680 -1.40 -11.96 7.36
CA PRO A 680 -0.24 -12.79 7.60
C PRO A 680 1.03 -12.16 7.01
N VAL A 681 2.12 -12.21 7.77
CA VAL A 681 3.46 -11.76 7.37
C VAL A 681 4.45 -12.84 7.81
N GLU A 682 5.12 -13.46 6.83
CA GLU A 682 5.99 -14.61 7.05
C GLU A 682 7.42 -14.18 7.39
N ALA A 683 8.05 -14.83 8.37
CA ALA A 683 9.47 -14.57 8.67
C ALA A 683 10.37 -15.29 7.67
N LYS A 684 11.45 -14.66 7.20
CA LYS A 684 12.44 -15.34 6.32
C LYS A 684 13.72 -15.67 7.07
N LEU A 685 14.25 -16.86 6.83
CA LEU A 685 15.57 -17.31 7.22
C LEU A 685 16.66 -16.73 6.30
N THR A 686 17.71 -16.16 6.87
CA THR A 686 18.94 -15.73 6.18
C THR A 686 20.18 -16.22 6.96
N SER A 687 21.36 -16.09 6.36
CA SER A 687 22.64 -16.47 6.98
C SER A 687 23.62 -15.31 6.94
N ILE A 688 24.19 -14.95 8.09
CA ILE A 688 25.10 -13.81 8.26
C ILE A 688 26.44 -14.34 8.77
N GLY A 689 27.38 -14.56 7.85
CA GLY A 689 28.57 -15.35 8.14
C GLY A 689 28.18 -16.80 8.42
N ASP A 690 28.72 -17.36 9.51
CA ASP A 690 28.48 -18.75 9.92
C ASP A 690 27.19 -18.95 10.76
N LYS A 691 26.38 -17.89 10.94
CA LYS A 691 25.17 -17.91 11.80
C LYS A 691 23.88 -17.80 10.97
N HIS A 692 22.82 -18.49 11.40
CA HIS A 692 21.49 -18.24 10.86
C HIS A 692 20.75 -17.14 11.64
N CYS A 693 19.93 -16.38 10.92
CA CYS A 693 19.15 -15.27 11.46
C CYS A 693 17.76 -15.21 10.79
N LEU A 694 16.79 -14.68 11.51
CA LEU A 694 15.55 -14.14 10.96
C LEU A 694 15.86 -12.77 10.34
N THR A 695 15.26 -12.51 9.18
CA THR A 695 15.26 -11.16 8.60
C THR A 695 14.40 -10.19 9.42
N THR A 696 14.72 -8.89 9.35
CA THR A 696 13.90 -7.83 9.98
C THR A 696 12.62 -7.52 9.18
N ASP A 697 12.44 -8.16 8.03
CA ASP A 697 11.34 -7.96 7.08
C ASP A 697 9.96 -8.01 7.71
N VAL A 698 9.74 -8.87 8.73
CA VAL A 698 8.46 -8.95 9.45
C VAL A 698 8.12 -7.62 10.13
N ILE A 699 9.11 -7.02 10.79
CA ILE A 699 8.98 -5.75 11.52
C ILE A 699 8.81 -4.59 10.52
N GLU A 700 9.61 -4.57 9.46
CA GLU A 700 9.56 -3.52 8.43
C GLU A 700 8.28 -3.59 7.57
N THR A 701 7.80 -4.79 7.27
CA THR A 701 6.49 -5.02 6.61
C THR A 701 5.35 -4.62 7.54
N ALA A 702 5.44 -4.91 8.84
CA ALA A 702 4.45 -4.47 9.82
C ALA A 702 4.36 -2.95 9.95
N PHE A 703 5.50 -2.24 9.93
CA PHE A 703 5.52 -0.78 9.86
C PHE A 703 4.89 -0.25 8.56
N THR A 704 5.04 -0.98 7.46
CA THR A 704 4.48 -0.62 6.16
C THR A 704 2.97 -0.84 6.12
N LEU A 705 2.47 -2.05 6.43
CA LEU A 705 1.03 -2.36 6.53
C LEU A 705 0.32 -1.44 7.53
N GLY A 706 0.96 -1.18 8.68
CA GLY A 706 0.50 -0.23 9.68
C GLY A 706 0.38 1.21 9.16
N LEU A 707 1.37 1.69 8.39
CA LEU A 707 1.34 2.99 7.71
C LEU A 707 0.26 3.07 6.60
N LEU A 708 -0.16 1.94 6.04
CA LEU A 708 -1.23 1.86 5.05
C LEU A 708 -2.64 1.81 5.69
N GLY A 709 -2.72 1.71 7.02
CA GLY A 709 -3.98 1.67 7.78
C GLY A 709 -4.47 0.25 8.10
N TYR A 710 -3.58 -0.75 8.08
CA TYR A 710 -3.88 -2.14 8.43
C TYR A 710 -3.17 -2.53 9.75
N PRO A 711 -3.79 -2.29 10.92
CA PRO A 711 -3.13 -2.44 12.22
C PRO A 711 -3.03 -3.88 12.74
N TYR A 712 -3.82 -4.81 12.19
CA TYR A 712 -3.95 -6.20 12.66
C TYR A 712 -3.07 -7.14 11.83
N ILE A 713 -1.88 -7.44 12.35
CA ILE A 713 -0.85 -8.21 11.66
C ILE A 713 -0.61 -9.52 12.41
N MET A 714 -0.49 -10.62 11.67
CA MET A 714 -0.20 -11.96 12.17
C MET A 714 1.18 -12.39 11.68
N VAL A 715 2.07 -12.86 12.57
CA VAL A 715 3.35 -13.44 12.13
C VAL A 715 3.13 -14.91 11.75
N ASP A 716 3.26 -15.24 10.47
CA ASP A 716 2.90 -16.55 9.92
C ASP A 716 4.14 -17.41 9.65
N GLY A 717 4.55 -18.18 10.66
CA GLY A 717 5.68 -19.12 10.59
C GLY A 717 7.03 -18.53 10.18
N VAL A 718 7.86 -19.41 9.61
CA VAL A 718 9.19 -19.10 9.05
C VAL A 718 9.37 -19.84 7.73
N GLN A 719 9.86 -19.13 6.71
CA GLN A 719 10.20 -19.64 5.37
C GLN A 719 11.71 -19.54 5.09
N SER A 720 12.17 -20.28 4.07
CA SER A 720 13.47 -20.07 3.44
C SER A 720 13.55 -18.71 2.74
N ALA A 721 14.74 -18.12 2.63
CA ALA A 721 15.01 -16.92 1.81
C ALA A 721 14.41 -16.99 0.38
N ASN A 722 14.32 -18.19 -0.19
CA ASN A 722 13.77 -18.43 -1.52
C ASN A 722 12.23 -18.52 -1.59
N GLY A 723 11.51 -18.17 -0.54
CA GLY A 723 10.05 -18.23 -0.50
C GLY A 723 9.51 -19.67 -0.55
N ARG A 724 10.06 -20.55 0.30
CA ARG A 724 9.66 -21.96 0.41
C ARG A 724 9.37 -22.31 1.86
N ASP A 725 8.34 -23.14 2.07
CA ASP A 725 8.06 -23.80 3.34
C ASP A 725 9.33 -24.48 3.87
N LEU A 726 9.67 -24.25 5.15
CA LEU A 726 10.77 -24.95 5.82
C LEU A 726 10.30 -26.30 6.34
N ARG A 727 11.19 -27.30 6.29
CA ARG A 727 11.00 -28.54 7.04
C ARG A 727 11.53 -28.33 8.47
N PRO A 728 11.12 -29.12 9.48
CA PRO A 728 11.65 -29.00 10.84
C PRO A 728 13.17 -29.24 10.97
N GLU A 729 13.80 -29.83 9.94
CA GLU A 729 15.25 -29.98 9.83
C GLU A 729 15.98 -28.67 9.43
N ASP A 730 15.28 -27.76 8.74
CA ASP A 730 15.84 -26.56 8.11
C ASP A 730 15.79 -25.32 9.05
N LEU A 731 15.27 -25.48 10.27
CA LEU A 731 15.15 -24.45 11.30
C LEU A 731 15.70 -24.99 12.63
N SER A 732 16.58 -24.25 13.29
CA SER A 732 17.09 -24.68 14.60
C SER A 732 16.09 -24.42 15.73
N ARG A 733 16.21 -25.22 16.80
CA ARG A 733 15.43 -25.04 18.04
C ARG A 733 15.66 -23.67 18.68
N GLU A 734 16.88 -23.12 18.58
CA GLU A 734 17.17 -21.78 19.11
C GLU A 734 16.48 -20.70 18.29
N LEU A 735 16.61 -20.75 16.96
CA LEU A 735 16.04 -19.75 16.07
C LEU A 735 14.50 -19.80 16.06
N TYR A 736 13.91 -20.98 16.27
CA TYR A 736 12.49 -21.14 16.56
C TYR A 736 12.04 -20.42 17.84
N ILE A 737 12.82 -20.52 18.92
CA ILE A 737 12.53 -19.82 20.18
C ILE A 737 12.72 -18.29 20.01
N ARG A 738 13.75 -17.85 19.27
CA ARG A 738 13.93 -16.43 18.88
C ARG A 738 12.81 -15.91 17.98
N TRP A 739 12.25 -16.75 17.11
CA TRP A 739 11.04 -16.43 16.35
C TRP A 739 9.82 -16.25 17.27
N LEU A 740 9.63 -17.11 18.27
CA LEU A 740 8.56 -16.96 19.27
C LEU A 740 8.70 -15.69 20.12
N GLU A 741 9.93 -15.32 20.52
CA GLU A 741 10.23 -14.08 21.23
C GLU A 741 9.83 -12.80 20.47
N LEU A 742 9.77 -12.88 19.13
CA LEU A 742 9.23 -11.85 18.23
C LEU A 742 7.71 -12.01 18.04
N ALA A 743 7.27 -13.19 17.59
CA ALA A 743 5.93 -13.45 17.07
C ALA A 743 4.83 -13.37 18.14
N THR A 744 5.09 -13.85 19.36
CA THR A 744 4.09 -13.83 20.47
C THR A 744 3.68 -12.42 20.89
N LEU A 745 4.52 -11.41 20.62
CA LEU A 745 4.27 -9.99 20.91
C LEU A 745 3.60 -9.22 19.75
N PHE A 746 3.35 -9.86 18.61
CA PHE A 746 2.45 -9.34 17.58
C PHE A 746 0.99 -9.66 17.93
N PRO A 747 -0.02 -8.94 17.38
CA PRO A 747 -1.44 -9.19 17.64
C PRO A 747 -1.78 -10.69 17.62
N ALA A 748 -1.50 -11.35 16.50
CA ALA A 748 -1.57 -12.80 16.36
C ALA A 748 -0.27 -13.39 15.81
N HIS A 749 -0.15 -14.72 15.89
CA HIS A 749 0.90 -15.48 15.23
C HIS A 749 0.36 -16.86 14.81
N GLN A 750 0.88 -17.43 13.73
CA GLN A 750 0.59 -18.78 13.28
C GLN A 750 1.86 -19.64 13.33
N HIS A 751 1.75 -20.84 13.91
CA HIS A 751 2.78 -21.87 13.84
C HIS A 751 2.65 -22.67 12.54
N SER A 752 3.67 -22.60 11.69
CA SER A 752 3.84 -23.45 10.50
C SER A 752 4.85 -24.59 10.73
N VAL A 753 5.62 -24.51 11.81
CA VAL A 753 6.44 -25.59 12.39
C VAL A 753 6.09 -25.67 13.87
N THR A 754 5.86 -26.87 14.37
CA THR A 754 5.28 -27.07 15.71
C THR A 754 6.35 -27.48 16.74
N PRO A 755 6.19 -27.08 18.02
CA PRO A 755 7.28 -27.17 19.00
C PRO A 755 7.67 -28.62 19.37
N TRP A 756 6.82 -29.59 19.05
CA TRP A 756 7.03 -31.02 19.29
C TRP A 756 7.69 -31.78 18.12
N GLN A 757 7.96 -31.12 16.99
CA GLN A 757 8.72 -31.72 15.87
C GLN A 757 10.25 -31.66 16.10
N PHE A 758 10.71 -30.84 17.05
CA PHE A 758 12.11 -30.74 17.44
C PHE A 758 12.54 -31.94 18.31
N LYS A 759 13.81 -32.35 18.20
CA LYS A 759 14.37 -33.51 18.93
C LYS A 759 14.17 -33.43 20.45
N ASP A 760 14.35 -32.25 21.03
CA ASP A 760 14.05 -31.97 22.44
C ASP A 760 12.60 -31.48 22.61
N ALA A 761 11.62 -32.26 22.14
CA ALA A 761 10.21 -31.86 22.10
C ALA A 761 9.71 -31.32 23.46
N ASN A 762 9.94 -32.06 24.55
CA ASN A 762 9.47 -31.68 25.89
C ASN A 762 10.03 -30.32 26.37
N PHE A 763 11.31 -30.02 26.09
CA PHE A 763 11.91 -28.73 26.41
C PHE A 763 11.33 -27.62 25.53
N THR A 764 11.20 -27.89 24.24
CA THR A 764 10.79 -26.90 23.23
C THR A 764 9.32 -26.51 23.40
N VAL A 765 8.45 -27.49 23.68
CA VAL A 765 7.04 -27.29 24.06
C VAL A 765 6.94 -26.49 25.36
N ALA A 766 7.65 -26.88 26.42
CA ALA A 766 7.60 -26.19 27.71
C ALA A 766 8.10 -24.73 27.60
N MET A 767 9.15 -24.48 26.82
CA MET A 767 9.66 -23.13 26.54
C MET A 767 8.64 -22.30 25.74
N ALA A 768 8.06 -22.89 24.68
CA ALA A 768 7.06 -22.21 23.85
C ALA A 768 5.80 -21.84 24.65
N ALA A 769 5.21 -22.78 25.40
CA ALA A 769 4.02 -22.53 26.20
C ALA A 769 4.27 -21.48 27.31
N ASN A 770 5.47 -21.48 27.92
CA ASN A 770 5.88 -20.47 28.89
C ASN A 770 6.04 -19.08 28.24
N LEU A 771 6.75 -18.98 27.10
CA LEU A 771 6.91 -17.74 26.34
C LEU A 771 5.57 -17.17 25.90
N SER A 772 4.70 -17.98 25.29
CA SER A 772 3.38 -17.55 24.85
C SER A 772 2.55 -17.03 26.04
N ARG A 773 2.49 -17.75 27.18
CA ARG A 773 1.76 -17.27 28.37
C ARG A 773 2.30 -15.94 28.90
N GLN A 774 3.63 -15.77 28.96
CA GLN A 774 4.24 -14.52 29.43
C GLN A 774 3.95 -13.36 28.46
N ASN A 775 4.29 -13.53 27.18
CA ASN A 775 4.17 -12.46 26.19
C ASN A 775 2.71 -12.11 25.86
N GLU A 776 1.77 -13.07 25.94
CA GLU A 776 0.33 -12.80 25.84
C GLU A 776 -0.13 -11.86 26.98
N ALA A 777 0.38 -12.04 28.21
CA ALA A 777 0.04 -11.15 29.32
C ALA A 777 0.54 -9.71 29.11
N LEU A 778 1.77 -9.53 28.60
CA LEU A 778 2.29 -8.19 28.23
C LEU A 778 1.49 -7.58 27.07
N LYS A 779 1.32 -8.34 25.98
CA LYS A 779 0.60 -7.93 24.77
C LYS A 779 -0.82 -7.51 25.12
N MET A 780 -1.57 -8.33 25.84
CA MET A 780 -2.97 -8.04 26.16
C MET A 780 -3.14 -6.93 27.20
N ALA A 781 -2.14 -6.66 28.04
CA ALA A 781 -2.14 -5.45 28.87
C ALA A 781 -2.01 -4.17 28.03
N ALA A 782 -1.27 -4.21 26.91
CA ALA A 782 -1.11 -3.08 26.01
C ALA A 782 -2.23 -2.97 24.95
N LEU A 783 -2.70 -4.08 24.38
CA LEU A 783 -3.84 -4.11 23.44
C LEU A 783 -5.17 -3.71 24.08
N LYS A 784 -5.29 -3.78 25.41
CA LYS A 784 -6.46 -3.28 26.18
C LYS A 784 -6.31 -1.81 26.61
N ASP A 785 -5.23 -1.14 26.23
CA ASP A 785 -5.02 0.27 26.54
C ASP A 785 -6.02 1.16 25.77
N LYS A 786 -6.72 2.05 26.49
CA LYS A 786 -7.82 2.85 25.92
C LYS A 786 -7.36 3.86 24.89
N ASP A 787 -6.14 4.36 25.01
CA ASP A 787 -5.60 5.33 24.05
C ASP A 787 -5.22 4.59 22.75
N LEU A 788 -4.59 3.41 22.87
CA LEU A 788 -4.31 2.55 21.71
C LEU A 788 -5.60 2.11 21.00
N LEU A 789 -6.61 1.65 21.73
CA LEU A 789 -7.90 1.26 21.15
C LEU A 789 -8.56 2.41 20.38
N LYS A 790 -8.43 3.65 20.87
CA LYS A 790 -8.90 4.85 20.17
C LYS A 790 -8.07 5.13 18.92
N GLU A 791 -6.74 5.11 19.02
CA GLU A 791 -5.83 5.34 17.90
C GLU A 791 -6.05 4.32 16.77
N VAL A 792 -6.25 3.05 17.11
CA VAL A 792 -6.61 1.98 16.15
C VAL A 792 -7.98 2.23 15.51
N SER A 793 -8.96 2.75 16.26
CA SER A 793 -10.25 3.18 15.69
C SER A 793 -10.16 4.40 14.75
N GLU A 794 -9.04 5.13 14.81
CA GLU A 794 -8.69 6.25 13.92
C GLU A 794 -7.73 5.80 12.79
N GLY A 795 -7.53 4.48 12.62
CA GLY A 795 -6.74 3.86 11.56
C GLY A 795 -5.22 3.80 11.81
N LEU A 796 -4.76 4.11 13.03
CA LEU A 796 -3.34 4.14 13.36
C LEU A 796 -2.80 2.75 13.76
N PRO A 797 -1.52 2.44 13.46
CA PRO A 797 -0.93 1.11 13.69
C PRO A 797 -0.90 0.65 15.15
N ILE A 798 -0.89 -0.67 15.35
CA ILE A 798 -0.53 -1.30 16.63
C ILE A 798 0.99 -1.43 16.77
N VAL A 799 1.66 -2.03 15.79
CA VAL A 799 3.12 -2.17 15.73
C VAL A 799 3.71 -0.96 15.01
N ARG A 800 4.61 -0.21 15.67
CA ARG A 800 5.08 1.11 15.21
C ARG A 800 6.61 1.21 15.19
N PRO A 801 7.20 1.96 14.25
CA PRO A 801 8.62 2.29 14.28
C PRO A 801 8.95 3.17 15.48
N VAL A 802 10.18 3.08 15.99
CA VAL A 802 10.61 3.81 17.21
C VAL A 802 10.50 5.33 17.06
N TRP A 803 10.71 5.87 15.83
CA TRP A 803 10.54 7.29 15.55
C TRP A 803 9.09 7.79 15.65
N TRP A 804 8.09 6.91 15.75
CA TRP A 804 6.67 7.31 15.84
C TRP A 804 6.38 8.17 17.09
N ASN A 805 7.03 7.85 18.21
CA ASN A 805 6.97 8.66 19.43
C ASN A 805 7.82 9.94 19.36
N GLU A 806 8.54 10.18 18.25
CA GLU A 806 9.40 11.33 18.01
C GLU A 806 9.24 11.89 16.58
N SER A 807 8.00 11.97 16.05
CA SER A 807 7.67 12.34 14.65
C SER A 807 8.19 13.70 14.13
N THR A 808 8.82 14.49 15.00
CA THR A 808 9.43 15.80 14.73
C THR A 808 10.96 15.79 14.87
N ASN A 809 11.55 14.66 15.26
CA ASN A 809 12.99 14.53 15.51
C ASN A 809 13.68 13.87 14.31
N GLN A 810 14.26 14.69 13.42
CA GLN A 810 15.00 14.17 12.27
C GLN A 810 16.09 13.16 12.66
N THR A 811 16.71 13.30 13.84
CA THR A 811 17.71 12.33 14.32
C THR A 811 17.12 10.94 14.51
N ALA A 812 15.91 10.82 15.06
CA ALA A 812 15.24 9.53 15.27
C ALA A 812 14.90 8.83 13.94
N HIS A 813 14.53 9.60 12.91
CA HIS A 813 14.38 9.10 11.55
C HIS A 813 15.72 8.60 10.97
N THR A 814 16.80 9.38 11.13
CA THR A 814 18.15 9.01 10.63
C THR A 814 18.83 7.85 11.38
N MET A 815 18.25 7.34 12.47
CA MET A 815 18.77 6.15 13.16
C MET A 815 18.33 4.83 12.50
N GLU A 816 17.37 4.85 11.58
CA GLU A 816 17.02 3.71 10.70
C GLU A 816 16.72 2.40 11.46
N ILE A 817 16.10 2.54 12.62
CA ILE A 817 15.86 1.46 13.58
C ILE A 817 14.78 0.51 13.02
N LYS A 818 15.18 -0.71 12.67
CA LYS A 818 14.34 -1.71 11.99
C LYS A 818 14.22 -3.07 12.70
N ASP A 819 14.98 -3.27 13.77
CA ASP A 819 15.08 -4.54 14.52
C ASP A 819 14.41 -4.49 15.92
N GLN A 820 13.74 -3.39 16.24
CA GLN A 820 12.97 -3.17 17.47
C GLN A 820 11.77 -2.26 17.16
N PHE A 821 10.68 -2.42 17.90
CA PHE A 821 9.40 -1.75 17.63
C PHE A 821 8.72 -1.25 18.90
N LEU A 822 7.76 -0.36 18.73
CA LEU A 822 6.79 0.02 19.75
C LEU A 822 5.49 -0.76 19.52
N LEU A 823 4.86 -1.24 20.59
CA LEU A 823 3.48 -1.70 20.59
C LEU A 823 2.61 -0.64 21.26
N GLY A 824 1.73 -0.02 20.46
CA GLY A 824 1.15 1.28 20.76
C GLY A 824 2.22 2.35 20.99
N GLY A 825 1.97 3.29 21.89
CA GLY A 825 2.96 4.29 22.32
C GLY A 825 3.74 3.94 23.60
N LYS A 826 3.42 2.80 24.24
CA LYS A 826 3.71 2.55 25.68
C LYS A 826 4.56 1.32 25.99
N LEU A 827 4.73 0.39 25.04
CA LEU A 827 5.59 -0.79 25.20
C LEU A 827 6.64 -0.79 24.08
N LEU A 828 7.91 -1.02 24.42
CA LEU A 828 9.01 -1.14 23.47
C LEU A 828 9.56 -2.56 23.52
N VAL A 829 9.75 -3.17 22.35
CA VAL A 829 10.12 -4.58 22.18
C VAL A 829 11.36 -4.66 21.27
N ALA A 830 12.40 -5.35 21.75
CA ALA A 830 13.68 -5.52 21.07
C ALA A 830 14.10 -7.01 21.11
N PRO A 831 13.63 -7.84 20.17
CA PRO A 831 13.97 -9.27 20.13
C PRO A 831 15.40 -9.49 19.62
N VAL A 832 15.96 -10.66 19.91
CA VAL A 832 17.16 -11.17 19.22
C VAL A 832 16.71 -11.97 18.01
N LEU A 833 17.32 -11.72 16.85
CA LEU A 833 16.94 -12.35 15.58
C LEU A 833 17.98 -13.35 15.04
N CYS A 834 19.10 -13.57 15.73
CA CYS A 834 20.19 -14.45 15.29
C CYS A 834 20.57 -15.48 16.36
N GLU A 835 21.07 -16.63 15.91
CA GLU A 835 21.63 -17.69 16.75
C GLU A 835 22.93 -17.27 17.44
N ASP A 836 23.24 -17.88 18.59
CA ASP A 836 24.44 -17.62 19.42
C ASP A 836 24.58 -16.13 19.80
N ILE A 837 23.48 -15.39 19.87
CA ILE A 837 23.42 -13.99 20.34
C ILE A 837 22.60 -13.96 21.62
N THR A 838 23.19 -13.43 22.69
CA THR A 838 22.59 -13.37 24.03
C THR A 838 22.58 -11.96 24.64
N SER A 839 22.98 -10.95 23.86
CA SER A 839 22.81 -9.53 24.19
C SER A 839 22.60 -8.70 22.91
N ARG A 840 22.05 -7.49 23.05
CA ARG A 840 21.92 -6.52 21.94
C ARG A 840 21.90 -5.07 22.43
N ASP A 841 22.17 -4.15 21.51
CA ASP A 841 21.91 -2.72 21.73
C ASP A 841 20.41 -2.43 21.60
N ILE A 842 19.93 -1.47 22.40
CA ILE A 842 18.51 -1.07 22.47
C ILE A 842 18.41 0.45 22.56
N HIS A 843 17.73 1.10 21.61
CA HIS A 843 17.41 2.51 21.67
C HIS A 843 16.04 2.74 22.33
N LEU A 844 16.02 3.56 23.37
CA LEU A 844 14.80 4.04 24.04
C LEU A 844 14.53 5.49 23.61
N PRO A 845 13.37 5.80 22.99
CA PRO A 845 13.03 7.17 22.59
C PRO A 845 12.56 8.00 23.81
N ARG A 846 12.19 9.27 23.59
CA ARG A 846 11.67 10.19 24.64
C ARG A 846 10.60 9.55 25.53
N GLY A 847 10.86 9.61 26.84
CA GLY A 847 10.03 9.04 27.88
C GLY A 847 10.87 8.55 29.07
N VAL A 848 10.20 8.18 30.16
CA VAL A 848 10.81 7.34 31.20
C VAL A 848 10.31 5.92 31.02
N TRP A 849 11.28 4.99 30.96
CA TRP A 849 11.08 3.59 30.63
C TRP A 849 11.50 2.73 31.81
N GLN A 850 10.60 1.85 32.23
CA GLN A 850 10.87 0.78 33.19
C GLN A 850 11.30 -0.47 32.44
N ASP A 851 12.42 -1.05 32.84
CA ASP A 851 12.87 -2.38 32.40
C ASP A 851 11.89 -3.44 32.92
N TYR A 852 11.31 -4.27 32.04
CA TYR A 852 10.33 -5.28 32.46
C TYR A 852 10.96 -6.38 33.31
N HIS A 853 12.23 -6.70 33.05
CA HIS A 853 12.96 -7.81 33.68
C HIS A 853 13.75 -7.37 34.91
N ALA A 854 14.06 -6.08 35.02
CA ALA A 854 14.56 -5.43 36.22
C ALA A 854 13.62 -4.28 36.67
N PRO A 855 12.46 -4.55 37.31
CA PRO A 855 11.45 -3.52 37.59
C PRO A 855 11.89 -2.32 38.45
N THR A 856 13.04 -2.39 39.13
CA THR A 856 13.66 -1.27 39.87
C THR A 856 14.49 -0.34 38.98
N ARG A 857 14.78 -0.72 37.74
CA ARG A 857 15.60 0.01 36.78
C ARG A 857 14.71 0.89 35.89
N TYR A 858 14.80 2.20 36.12
CA TYR A 858 14.21 3.22 35.27
C TYR A 858 15.28 3.89 34.42
N VAL A 859 14.97 4.16 33.16
CA VAL A 859 15.87 4.79 32.17
C VAL A 859 15.15 5.95 31.50
N ILE A 860 15.83 7.10 31.41
CA ILE A 860 15.29 8.32 30.78
C ILE A 860 15.81 8.39 29.35
N GLY A 861 14.90 8.38 28.37
CA GLY A 861 15.22 8.55 26.95
C GLY A 861 15.19 10.02 26.49
N PRO A 862 15.80 10.35 25.32
CA PRO A 862 16.30 9.40 24.34
C PRO A 862 17.72 8.91 24.64
N VAL A 863 17.93 7.59 24.65
CA VAL A 863 19.23 6.97 24.96
C VAL A 863 19.36 5.58 24.35
N THR A 864 20.56 5.21 23.92
CA THR A 864 20.87 3.82 23.52
C THR A 864 21.57 3.09 24.65
N ILE A 865 20.93 2.06 25.20
CA ILE A 865 21.55 1.09 26.09
C ILE A 865 22.43 0.17 25.23
N ARG A 866 23.70 0.04 25.60
CA ARG A 866 24.64 -0.90 24.98
C ARG A 866 24.58 -2.25 25.67
N ASP A 867 24.80 -3.33 24.92
CA ASP A 867 25.05 -4.69 25.44
C ASP A 867 24.02 -5.15 26.49
N TYR A 868 22.74 -4.95 26.20
CA TYR A 868 21.65 -5.38 27.07
C TYR A 868 21.46 -6.91 26.96
N SER A 869 21.52 -7.62 28.09
CA SER A 869 21.40 -9.08 28.17
C SER A 869 20.00 -9.60 27.80
N THR A 870 19.93 -10.45 26.78
CA THR A 870 18.75 -11.16 26.26
C THR A 870 19.07 -12.66 26.11
N PRO A 871 19.05 -13.45 27.19
CA PRO A 871 19.23 -14.90 27.10
C PRO A 871 18.08 -15.54 26.30
N LEU A 872 18.22 -16.83 25.99
CA LEU A 872 17.20 -17.57 25.24
C LEU A 872 15.96 -17.83 26.14
N GLY A 873 14.78 -17.50 25.62
CA GLY A 873 13.53 -17.47 26.39
C GLY A 873 13.22 -16.10 27.01
N GLN A 874 13.83 -15.01 26.52
CA GLN A 874 13.70 -13.68 27.12
C GLN A 874 13.88 -12.52 26.12
N THR A 875 12.77 -12.05 25.53
CA THR A 875 12.71 -10.81 24.73
C THR A 875 13.06 -9.59 25.60
N ALA A 876 13.88 -8.64 25.13
CA ALA A 876 14.03 -7.36 25.83
C ALA A 876 12.78 -6.50 25.65
N VAL A 877 12.18 -6.08 26.77
CA VAL A 877 10.95 -5.29 26.78
C VAL A 877 11.03 -4.17 27.81
N PHE A 878 10.62 -2.96 27.41
CA PHE A 878 10.57 -1.78 28.27
C PHE A 878 9.17 -1.16 28.24
N LYS A 879 8.65 -0.75 29.40
CA LYS A 879 7.36 -0.09 29.54
C LYS A 879 7.54 1.41 29.80
N LYS A 880 6.91 2.26 28.99
CA LYS A 880 6.86 3.71 29.25
C LYS A 880 5.96 3.97 30.46
N VAL A 881 6.48 4.68 31.47
CA VAL A 881 5.76 5.01 32.70
C VAL A 881 5.39 6.49 32.82
N ALA A 882 6.14 7.37 32.15
CA ALA A 882 5.85 8.80 32.10
C ALA A 882 6.46 9.45 30.84
N ASP A 883 5.94 10.62 30.46
CA ASP A 883 6.59 11.50 29.50
C ASP A 883 7.58 12.45 30.20
N THR A 884 8.71 12.73 29.54
CA THR A 884 9.74 13.63 30.10
C THR A 884 9.25 15.07 30.25
N ALA A 885 8.22 15.45 29.49
CA ALA A 885 7.53 16.73 29.63
C ALA A 885 6.75 16.83 30.95
N ASP A 886 6.08 15.75 31.39
CA ASP A 886 5.28 15.72 32.61
C ASP A 886 6.17 15.83 33.85
N ILE A 887 7.34 15.17 33.83
CA ILE A 887 8.36 15.28 34.87
C ILE A 887 8.95 16.70 34.93
N ALA A 888 9.20 17.32 33.77
CA ALA A 888 9.65 18.71 33.71
C ALA A 888 8.56 19.71 34.18
N ALA A 889 7.28 19.36 34.06
CA ALA A 889 6.17 20.12 34.62
C ALA A 889 6.04 19.90 36.14
N ALA A 890 6.10 18.67 36.62
CA ALA A 890 6.05 18.33 38.04
C ALA A 890 7.16 19.03 38.83
N HIS A 891 8.41 19.01 38.34
CA HIS A 891 9.52 19.75 38.93
C HIS A 891 9.31 21.27 38.92
N LYS A 892 8.70 21.85 37.87
CA LYS A 892 8.35 23.29 37.84
C LYS A 892 7.25 23.67 38.84
N HIS A 893 6.40 22.72 39.22
CA HIS A 893 5.31 22.92 40.17
C HIS A 893 5.60 22.38 41.59
N GLY A 894 6.82 21.87 41.83
CA GLY A 894 7.26 21.38 43.15
C GLY A 894 6.63 20.06 43.59
N GLY A 895 6.03 19.29 42.68
CA GLY A 895 5.45 17.99 42.95
C GLY A 895 6.45 16.84 42.76
N SER A 896 6.30 15.77 43.55
CA SER A 896 6.86 14.46 43.20
C SER A 896 5.92 13.77 42.21
N LEU A 897 6.51 13.09 41.23
CA LEU A 897 5.90 11.94 40.55
C LEU A 897 6.36 10.64 41.24
#